data_AF-A0AAE8MW53-F1
#
_entry.id   AF-A0AAE8MW53-F1
#
_cell.length_a   1.000
_cell.length_b   1.000
_cell.length_c   1.000
_cell.angle_alpha   90.00
_cell.angle_beta   90.00
_cell.angle_gamma   90.00
#
_symmetry.space_group_name_H-M   'P 1'
#
loop_
_entity.id
_entity.type
_entity.pdbx_description
1 polymer ?
#
loop_
_entity_poly.entity_id
_entity_poly.type
_entity_poly.pdbx_seq_one_letter_code
_entity_poly.pdbx_strand_id
1 'polypeptide(L)'
;MALKRKRPADSTTAPAGASKLRKSSSLTSKTAQDLALAEEDARIARLEKKLGVKKGKNATPSDAKEDGLDDLLGDLDQGGEVGEGAQGSLAERQRKSEYEEWLAQKRGGSQKGRGRQDRADSSDEDGESFGEFDLESGASMDEDEDNSDEEDGDSEGSFDGFDDDADSDSGDADSPAPEKRVRENPYLPGTTGEPTAAKYIPPSLRKQSASEDNAGLRRQLQGLLNRLTESNIQGILKDIEKVYAANPRGQVTSVVVDAIMAQVASQATLSDTFFTLYGGFVAALYKIIGESFGSHIVTRIVEEFRQEYSNARESLAGGENRAIPKATSNLLTFLSELYVFQVIGSNLIFDFMRPLLDEVSELNTELLLRIVRMAGKLLRKDDAQALKDVAAHLQSSLAAADPKQVTERTRFMVDTITDLKNNKLRAGLQESAIITEHVTTMKKFLGTLNARRSTTSGPLRIGLKDIEQSQTKGKWWLVGASFAGNLATPKDDEPNKEDVSDAEDSSDEDLDLFFPDYIKVAKEQGLKTDTQFAIFAALAGANDHNDAYFRFQKLSLNKNQRREVALVVLQAAGAEQPYNPYYALVAKKLCADGRIRFAFQDRLWYIFRRLGESVFEEEGNDDEEEDAVGLDEDRLANTGRLVGSLVASSSLSIKALKCLDIPSIKKKTSHLLEHVLVAIFRDCRKKDKTGGHETLERIFKEAADGAVLAAGLHFFLGKLSKSAGKSGRVKKSDVETVKEGFVTSPALASRWSRSYASAAEEKDLVIIGGGVAGYVAAIKAGQEGLKVTCIEKRGTLGGTCLNVGCIPSKSLLNNSHLYHQILHDSKNRGIEVGDVKLNLAQLMKAKDTSVSGLTKGVEFLLKKNGVEYVKGTGSFVNENEVKVALNEGGETSIRAKNFLIATGSEATPFPGLQIDEKRVITSTGALSMDKVPESMVVIGGGIIGLEMASVWSRLGSKVTIVEFLGQIGGPGMDTEISKSAQKLLKKQGIEFMVNTKVTAGDASGDKIKLDVDAAKGGKPGTLEADVVLVAVGRRPYTEGLGLENIGLELDERGRVIIDSEYRTKLPHIRCVGDVTFGPMLAHKAEEEAVAAVEYIKKGHGHVNYGCIPSVMYTHPEVAWVGQSEQELKASNTPYRVGTFPFSANSRAKTNLDTDGMVKMLADPETDRLLGVHIIGANAGEMIAEATLALEYGASTEDIARTCHAHPTLSEAFKEAAMATYSKAIHF
;
A
#
# COMPACT_ATOMS: atom_id res chain seq x y z
N MET A 1 -44.55 -46.93 -29.99
CA MET A 1 -45.11 -47.26 -31.33
C MET A 1 -45.14 -46.01 -32.21
N ALA A 2 -45.46 -46.19 -33.49
CA ALA A 2 -45.42 -45.21 -34.57
C ALA A 2 -46.32 -43.95 -34.38
N LEU A 3 -45.80 -42.79 -34.86
CA LEU A 3 -46.41 -41.81 -35.79
C LEU A 3 -47.80 -41.17 -35.46
N LYS A 4 -48.25 -40.02 -36.01
CA LYS A 4 -47.74 -38.79 -36.68
C LYS A 4 -49.00 -38.07 -37.27
N ARG A 5 -48.96 -36.77 -37.58
CA ARG A 5 -49.97 -36.01 -38.42
C ARG A 5 -51.29 -35.61 -37.68
N LYS A 6 -52.04 -34.56 -38.06
CA LYS A 6 -51.85 -33.47 -39.07
C LYS A 6 -52.75 -32.21 -38.82
N ARG A 7 -52.26 -31.05 -39.28
CA ARG A 7 -53.00 -29.84 -39.77
C ARG A 7 -53.61 -30.11 -41.17
N PRO A 8 -54.55 -29.31 -41.78
CA PRO A 8 -54.56 -27.84 -42.00
C PRO A 8 -55.95 -27.18 -41.68
N ALA A 9 -56.40 -26.00 -42.15
CA ALA A 9 -55.97 -25.08 -43.23
C ALA A 9 -56.44 -23.60 -43.05
N ASP A 10 -56.29 -22.82 -44.14
CA ASP A 10 -57.00 -21.59 -44.56
C ASP A 10 -56.86 -20.24 -43.80
N SER A 11 -56.66 -19.08 -44.46
CA SER A 11 -56.49 -18.79 -45.91
C SER A 11 -55.70 -17.50 -46.23
N THR A 12 -54.82 -17.55 -47.25
CA THR A 12 -54.47 -16.54 -48.32
C THR A 12 -54.45 -15.01 -48.04
N THR A 13 -53.59 -14.15 -48.62
CA THR A 13 -52.57 -14.16 -49.72
C THR A 13 -51.51 -13.05 -49.40
N ALA A 14 -50.20 -13.14 -49.69
CA ALA A 14 -49.44 -13.40 -50.94
C ALA A 14 -49.52 -12.22 -51.96
N PRO A 15 -48.43 -11.84 -52.69
CA PRO A 15 -47.47 -12.69 -53.43
C PRO A 15 -46.07 -12.80 -52.77
N ALA A 16 -45.35 -13.93 -52.77
CA ALA A 16 -44.78 -14.76 -53.86
C ALA A 16 -43.42 -14.21 -54.39
N GLY A 17 -42.40 -15.00 -54.74
CA GLY A 17 -42.26 -16.46 -54.95
C GLY A 17 -41.55 -16.73 -56.30
N ALA A 18 -40.82 -17.84 -56.56
CA ALA A 18 -40.49 -18.99 -55.74
C ALA A 18 -39.25 -19.78 -56.27
N SER A 19 -38.45 -20.31 -55.34
CA SER A 19 -37.95 -21.70 -55.20
C SER A 19 -37.19 -22.48 -56.31
N LYS A 20 -36.04 -23.05 -55.86
CA LYS A 20 -35.51 -24.43 -56.11
C LYS A 20 -35.13 -24.86 -57.54
N LEU A 21 -33.87 -25.29 -57.68
CA LEU A 21 -33.52 -26.65 -58.16
C LEU A 21 -32.13 -27.11 -57.64
N ARG A 22 -31.61 -28.26 -58.11
CA ARG A 22 -30.51 -29.04 -57.47
C ARG A 22 -29.18 -29.01 -58.26
N LYS A 23 -28.07 -29.27 -57.54
CA LYS A 23 -26.74 -29.76 -58.00
C LYS A 23 -25.95 -28.87 -58.99
N SER A 24 -24.77 -28.39 -58.57
CA SER A 24 -23.46 -28.80 -59.15
C SER A 24 -22.25 -28.09 -58.50
N SER A 25 -21.10 -28.78 -58.50
CA SER A 25 -19.71 -28.27 -58.63
C SER A 25 -19.26 -26.94 -57.98
N SER A 26 -18.27 -27.07 -57.10
CA SER A 26 -17.09 -26.20 -56.94
C SER A 26 -16.84 -25.08 -57.98
N LEU A 27 -16.60 -23.85 -57.49
CA LEU A 27 -15.43 -22.99 -57.80
C LEU A 27 -15.60 -21.61 -57.15
N THR A 28 -14.70 -21.24 -56.23
CA THR A 28 -14.56 -19.84 -55.76
C THR A 28 -13.68 -19.06 -56.75
N SER A 29 -14.17 -17.94 -57.30
CA SER A 29 -13.35 -17.07 -58.15
C SER A 29 -12.61 -16.02 -57.32
N LYS A 30 -11.34 -15.77 -57.65
CA LYS A 30 -10.52 -14.72 -56.99
C LYS A 30 -11.24 -13.37 -56.94
N THR A 31 -11.94 -13.02 -58.01
CA THR A 31 -12.75 -11.80 -58.12
C THR A 31 -13.73 -11.55 -56.97
N ALA A 32 -14.20 -12.56 -56.26
CA ALA A 32 -15.04 -12.37 -55.08
C ALA A 32 -14.24 -11.99 -53.82
N GLN A 33 -13.02 -12.50 -53.68
CA GLN A 33 -12.09 -12.13 -52.61
C GLN A 33 -11.45 -10.76 -52.88
N ASP A 34 -11.05 -10.49 -54.12
CA ASP A 34 -10.49 -9.21 -54.56
C ASP A 34 -11.48 -8.05 -54.32
N LEU A 35 -12.79 -8.29 -54.51
CA LEU A 35 -13.84 -7.29 -54.25
C LEU A 35 -14.04 -7.03 -52.75
N ALA A 36 -14.03 -8.07 -51.92
CA ALA A 36 -14.16 -7.95 -50.47
C ALA A 36 -12.96 -7.21 -49.85
N LEU A 37 -11.75 -7.50 -50.31
CA LEU A 37 -10.53 -6.78 -49.92
C LEU A 37 -10.62 -5.29 -50.31
N ALA A 38 -11.11 -4.97 -51.50
CA ALA A 38 -11.30 -3.59 -51.93
C ALA A 38 -12.36 -2.82 -51.09
N GLU A 39 -13.43 -3.48 -50.64
CA GLU A 39 -14.39 -2.88 -49.70
C GLU A 39 -13.80 -2.70 -48.28
N GLU A 40 -12.94 -3.61 -47.83
CA GLU A 40 -12.23 -3.51 -46.55
C GLU A 40 -11.19 -2.37 -46.57
N ASP A 41 -10.35 -2.27 -47.60
CA ASP A 41 -9.43 -1.14 -47.81
C ASP A 41 -10.18 0.20 -47.84
N ALA A 42 -11.31 0.26 -48.55
CA ALA A 42 -12.16 1.44 -48.60
C ALA A 42 -12.78 1.77 -47.23
N ARG A 43 -13.09 0.78 -46.39
CA ARG A 43 -13.55 0.95 -45.01
C ARG A 43 -12.44 1.49 -44.11
N ILE A 44 -11.23 0.93 -44.21
CA ILE A 44 -10.04 1.35 -43.46
C ILE A 44 -9.68 2.80 -43.80
N ALA A 45 -9.58 3.17 -45.09
CA ALA A 45 -9.31 4.54 -45.51
C ALA A 45 -10.37 5.56 -45.02
N ARG A 46 -11.64 5.12 -44.85
CA ARG A 46 -12.72 5.95 -44.26
C ARG A 46 -12.54 6.15 -42.75
N LEU A 47 -11.93 5.20 -42.05
CA LEU A 47 -11.61 5.27 -40.62
C LEU A 47 -10.35 6.10 -40.38
N GLU A 48 -9.27 5.89 -41.14
CA GLU A 48 -8.06 6.74 -41.13
C GLU A 48 -8.44 8.23 -41.27
N LYS A 49 -9.32 8.55 -42.23
CA LYS A 49 -9.80 9.91 -42.48
C LYS A 49 -10.68 10.48 -41.37
N LYS A 50 -11.35 9.64 -40.57
CA LYS A 50 -12.10 10.06 -39.37
C LYS A 50 -11.18 10.29 -38.16
N LEU A 51 -10.07 9.56 -38.08
CA LEU A 51 -9.10 9.61 -36.98
C LEU A 51 -8.00 10.67 -37.19
N GLY A 52 -8.00 11.37 -38.33
CA GLY A 52 -7.13 12.53 -38.58
C GLY A 52 -5.66 12.20 -38.88
N VAL A 53 -5.30 10.92 -39.02
CA VAL A 53 -3.93 10.45 -39.19
C VAL A 53 -3.36 10.91 -40.54
N LYS A 54 -2.30 11.72 -40.52
CA LYS A 54 -1.55 12.10 -41.74
C LYS A 54 -0.42 11.11 -42.00
N LYS A 55 -0.38 10.53 -43.21
CA LYS A 55 0.68 9.62 -43.65
C LYS A 55 2.00 10.36 -43.90
N GLY A 56 2.86 10.39 -42.87
CA GLY A 56 4.31 10.58 -43.02
C GLY A 56 5.02 9.23 -43.25
N LYS A 57 6.11 9.22 -44.02
CA LYS A 57 6.96 8.02 -44.19
C LYS A 57 8.19 8.10 -43.28
N ASN A 58 8.70 6.91 -42.92
CA ASN A 58 9.92 6.66 -42.15
C ASN A 58 9.84 6.87 -40.63
N ALA A 59 9.22 5.90 -39.94
CA ALA A 59 9.60 5.48 -38.59
C ALA A 59 9.34 3.98 -38.45
N THR A 60 10.25 3.23 -37.81
CA THR A 60 10.01 1.85 -37.35
C THR A 60 9.36 1.89 -35.97
N PRO A 61 8.35 1.06 -35.67
CA PRO A 61 7.69 1.09 -34.37
C PRO A 61 8.61 0.48 -33.28
N SER A 62 8.89 1.27 -32.25
CA SER A 62 9.52 0.83 -31.00
C SER A 62 8.59 1.04 -29.81
N ASP A 63 7.29 0.81 -30.02
CA ASP A 63 6.23 0.89 -29.02
C ASP A 63 5.53 -0.47 -28.91
N ALA A 64 6.17 -1.36 -28.14
CA ALA A 64 5.67 -2.69 -27.78
C ALA A 64 6.14 -3.05 -26.35
N LYS A 65 5.88 -2.13 -25.42
CA LYS A 65 6.25 -2.21 -23.99
C LYS A 65 5.16 -1.61 -23.07
N GLU A 66 3.89 -1.82 -23.42
CA GLU A 66 2.73 -1.58 -22.54
C GLU A 66 1.71 -2.74 -22.64
N ASP A 67 2.20 -3.97 -22.46
CA ASP A 67 1.40 -5.09 -21.97
C ASP A 67 1.98 -5.49 -20.59
N GLY A 68 1.15 -5.50 -19.56
CA GLY A 68 1.57 -5.52 -18.15
C GLY A 68 2.04 -6.88 -17.62
N LEU A 69 3.15 -7.40 -18.14
CA LEU A 69 3.74 -8.68 -17.70
C LEU A 69 4.84 -8.55 -16.63
N ASP A 70 5.53 -7.41 -16.51
CA ASP A 70 6.61 -7.24 -15.51
C ASP A 70 6.05 -7.29 -14.06
N ASP A 71 4.84 -6.75 -13.82
CA ASP A 71 4.11 -6.80 -12.54
C ASP A 71 3.70 -8.23 -12.11
N LEU A 72 3.86 -9.25 -12.98
CA LEU A 72 3.56 -10.66 -12.67
C LEU A 72 4.82 -11.50 -12.37
N LEU A 73 6.02 -10.92 -12.51
CA LEU A 73 7.30 -11.63 -12.32
C LEU A 73 8.14 -11.10 -11.15
N GLY A 74 7.82 -9.93 -10.58
CA GLY A 74 8.60 -9.29 -9.52
C GLY A 74 8.50 -9.92 -8.12
N ASP A 75 7.62 -10.91 -7.91
CA ASP A 75 7.26 -11.43 -6.57
C ASP A 75 7.92 -12.80 -6.24
N LEU A 76 8.98 -13.17 -6.97
CA LEU A 76 9.63 -14.51 -6.89
C LEU A 76 11.04 -14.51 -6.27
N ASP A 77 11.62 -13.36 -5.93
CA ASP A 77 13.06 -13.23 -5.65
C ASP A 77 13.40 -12.63 -4.25
N GLN A 78 12.51 -12.81 -3.26
CA GLN A 78 12.81 -12.53 -1.85
C GLN A 78 12.31 -13.65 -0.92
N GLY A 79 13.23 -14.52 -0.50
CA GLY A 79 12.92 -15.71 0.30
C GLY A 79 14.15 -16.36 0.95
N GLY A 80 15.04 -15.58 1.56
CA GLY A 80 16.23 -16.12 2.20
C GLY A 80 17.13 -15.09 2.88
N GLU A 81 16.76 -14.63 4.09
CA GLU A 81 17.73 -14.00 4.98
C GLU A 81 18.70 -15.06 5.54
N VAL A 82 19.97 -14.99 5.14
CA VAL A 82 21.10 -15.57 5.86
C VAL A 82 22.12 -14.44 5.99
N GLY A 83 22.47 -14.08 7.23
CA GLY A 83 23.17 -12.81 7.51
C GLY A 83 24.60 -12.78 7.00
N GLU A 84 24.98 -11.68 6.35
CA GLU A 84 26.37 -11.38 5.98
C GLU A 84 27.03 -10.43 6.98
N GLY A 85 28.25 -10.81 7.40
CA GLY A 85 29.26 -9.88 7.86
C GLY A 85 30.48 -9.98 6.93
N ALA A 86 30.99 -8.81 6.52
CA ALA A 86 32.27 -8.58 5.84
C ALA A 86 32.46 -9.02 4.36
N GLN A 87 32.65 -7.99 3.52
CA GLN A 87 33.64 -7.91 2.43
C GLN A 87 33.53 -8.86 1.21
N GLY A 88 32.76 -8.44 0.20
CA GLY A 88 32.90 -8.94 -1.18
C GLY A 88 34.23 -8.52 -1.85
N SER A 89 34.77 -9.36 -2.74
CA SER A 89 36.14 -9.24 -3.27
C SER A 89 36.22 -8.77 -4.73
N LEU A 90 37.42 -8.34 -5.15
CA LEU A 90 37.71 -7.75 -6.47
C LEU A 90 37.37 -8.64 -7.68
N ALA A 91 37.28 -9.97 -7.48
CA ALA A 91 37.07 -10.97 -8.54
C ALA A 91 35.68 -10.94 -9.21
N GLU A 92 34.75 -10.13 -8.72
CA GLU A 92 33.42 -9.96 -9.33
C GLU A 92 33.38 -8.81 -10.35
N ARG A 93 34.17 -7.76 -10.17
CA ARG A 93 34.23 -6.61 -11.10
C ARG A 93 34.88 -6.96 -12.43
N GLN A 94 35.93 -7.81 -12.43
CA GLN A 94 36.64 -8.20 -13.66
C GLN A 94 35.74 -8.99 -14.63
N ARG A 95 35.05 -10.02 -14.14
CA ARG A 95 34.15 -10.87 -14.97
C ARG A 95 32.99 -10.09 -15.60
N LYS A 96 32.57 -8.97 -15.01
CA LYS A 96 31.56 -8.08 -15.62
C LYS A 96 32.12 -7.26 -16.79
N SER A 97 33.36 -6.78 -16.67
CA SER A 97 34.07 -6.07 -17.75
C SER A 97 34.25 -6.94 -18.99
N GLU A 98 34.71 -8.18 -18.81
CA GLU A 98 34.95 -9.15 -19.89
C GLU A 98 33.66 -9.49 -20.66
N TYR A 99 32.54 -9.60 -19.95
CA TYR A 99 31.22 -9.87 -20.54
C TYR A 99 30.70 -8.68 -21.36
N GLU A 100 30.91 -7.44 -20.90
CA GLU A 100 30.52 -6.24 -21.62
C GLU A 100 31.40 -5.99 -22.86
N GLU A 101 32.70 -6.30 -22.79
CA GLU A 101 33.63 -6.23 -23.93
C GLU A 101 33.32 -7.29 -25.02
N TRP A 102 32.97 -8.51 -24.62
CA TRP A 102 32.48 -9.56 -25.53
C TRP A 102 31.17 -9.16 -26.23
N LEU A 103 30.25 -8.50 -25.51
CA LEU A 103 29.02 -7.95 -26.08
C LEU A 103 29.30 -6.78 -27.05
N ALA A 104 30.34 -5.98 -26.81
CA ALA A 104 30.75 -4.91 -27.72
C ALA A 104 31.29 -5.48 -29.05
N GLN A 105 32.20 -6.48 -29.00
CA GLN A 105 32.73 -7.11 -30.22
C GLN A 105 31.64 -7.70 -31.12
N LYS A 106 30.60 -8.34 -30.56
CA LYS A 106 29.50 -8.91 -31.36
C LYS A 106 28.54 -7.89 -31.97
N ARG A 107 28.60 -6.60 -31.60
CA ARG A 107 27.71 -5.55 -32.13
C ARG A 107 28.27 -4.81 -33.36
N GLY A 108 29.56 -4.97 -33.69
CA GLY A 108 30.24 -4.29 -34.80
C GLY A 108 30.46 -5.15 -36.05
N GLY A 109 29.42 -5.78 -36.63
CA GLY A 109 29.62 -6.90 -37.59
C GLY A 109 28.97 -6.84 -38.99
N SER A 110 28.20 -5.81 -39.37
CA SER A 110 27.59 -5.68 -40.72
C SER A 110 26.88 -4.32 -40.93
N GLN A 111 26.75 -3.73 -42.13
CA GLN A 111 27.19 -4.16 -43.47
C GLN A 111 27.45 -2.94 -44.41
N LYS A 112 28.65 -2.83 -44.99
CA LYS A 112 29.03 -2.03 -46.19
C LYS A 112 30.31 -2.66 -46.77
N GLY A 113 30.54 -2.81 -48.07
CA GLY A 113 29.70 -2.56 -49.25
C GLY A 113 30.47 -2.94 -50.55
N ARG A 114 29.76 -3.06 -51.69
CA ARG A 114 30.29 -3.45 -53.04
C ARG A 114 31.63 -2.78 -53.41
N GLY A 115 32.63 -3.52 -53.93
CA GLY A 115 34.00 -2.97 -54.12
C GLY A 115 34.89 -3.35 -55.34
N ARG A 116 34.79 -4.56 -55.95
CA ARG A 116 35.37 -4.95 -57.28
C ARG A 116 36.92 -5.13 -57.45
N GLN A 117 37.32 -6.35 -57.86
CA GLN A 117 38.57 -6.78 -58.57
C GLN A 117 39.92 -6.65 -57.80
N ASP A 118 40.96 -7.47 -58.04
CA ASP A 118 41.19 -8.58 -59.02
C ASP A 118 42.23 -9.60 -58.50
N ARG A 119 42.07 -10.90 -58.85
CA ARG A 119 43.10 -11.99 -58.89
C ARG A 119 43.83 -12.40 -57.58
N ALA A 120 44.38 -13.62 -57.44
CA ALA A 120 44.13 -14.94 -58.07
C ALA A 120 44.89 -16.03 -57.28
N ASP A 121 44.39 -17.28 -57.30
CA ASP A 121 45.06 -18.54 -56.93
C ASP A 121 45.66 -18.68 -55.50
N SER A 122 45.75 -19.85 -54.87
CA SER A 122 45.07 -21.17 -55.04
C SER A 122 45.29 -22.00 -53.77
N SER A 123 44.65 -23.18 -53.66
CA SER A 123 45.16 -24.42 -53.00
C SER A 123 45.66 -24.42 -51.54
N ASP A 124 45.37 -25.39 -50.68
CA ASP A 124 44.48 -26.58 -50.68
C ASP A 124 44.44 -27.15 -49.24
N GLU A 125 43.64 -28.20 -48.99
CA GLU A 125 43.81 -29.29 -47.99
C GLU A 125 44.20 -28.92 -46.52
N ASP A 126 43.31 -29.09 -45.54
CA ASP A 126 42.98 -30.34 -44.81
C ASP A 126 44.01 -30.73 -43.71
N GLY A 127 43.52 -31.27 -42.57
CA GLY A 127 44.39 -31.85 -41.52
C GLY A 127 43.83 -31.75 -40.09
N GLU A 128 43.51 -32.88 -39.47
CA GLU A 128 43.02 -32.99 -38.09
C GLU A 128 44.14 -33.05 -37.03
N SER A 129 43.73 -32.95 -35.75
CA SER A 129 44.06 -33.92 -34.67
C SER A 129 44.87 -33.43 -33.43
N PHE A 130 44.31 -33.75 -32.25
CA PHE A 130 44.90 -34.08 -30.93
C PHE A 130 46.28 -33.56 -30.48
N GLY A 131 46.39 -33.14 -29.20
CA GLY A 131 47.67 -32.83 -28.54
C GLY A 131 47.58 -32.41 -27.06
N GLU A 132 47.44 -33.39 -26.16
CA GLU A 132 47.50 -33.29 -24.69
C GLU A 132 48.96 -33.15 -24.18
N PHE A 133 49.26 -32.28 -23.19
CA PHE A 133 49.97 -32.61 -21.91
C PHE A 133 50.28 -31.41 -20.96
N ASP A 134 50.53 -31.73 -19.69
CA ASP A 134 50.96 -30.85 -18.58
C ASP A 134 52.40 -30.28 -18.71
N LEU A 135 52.73 -29.22 -17.93
CA LEU A 135 53.69 -29.33 -16.80
C LEU A 135 53.85 -28.03 -15.97
N GLU A 136 54.48 -28.16 -14.79
CA GLU A 136 54.55 -27.16 -13.71
C GLU A 136 55.87 -26.33 -13.65
N SER A 137 55.88 -25.35 -12.73
CA SER A 137 57.02 -24.93 -11.85
C SER A 137 58.02 -23.84 -12.31
N GLY A 138 58.65 -23.18 -11.31
CA GLY A 138 59.70 -22.15 -11.44
C GLY A 138 59.17 -20.73 -11.64
N ALA A 139 59.19 -19.76 -10.71
CA ALA A 139 59.93 -19.51 -9.46
C ALA A 139 61.35 -18.90 -9.59
N SER A 140 61.41 -17.57 -9.74
CA SER A 140 62.48 -16.65 -9.28
C SER A 140 61.91 -15.21 -9.34
N MET A 141 61.84 -14.42 -8.26
CA MET A 141 62.91 -13.83 -7.41
C MET A 141 63.53 -12.54 -7.99
N ASP A 142 63.85 -11.63 -7.06
CA ASP A 142 64.83 -10.54 -7.11
C ASP A 142 64.47 -9.26 -7.92
N GLU A 143 64.67 -8.03 -7.43
CA GLU A 143 64.96 -7.51 -6.05
C GLU A 143 64.84 -5.96 -6.02
N ASP A 144 64.94 -5.32 -4.84
CA ASP A 144 65.51 -3.97 -4.58
C ASP A 144 64.81 -2.69 -5.12
N GLU A 145 64.95 -1.47 -4.57
CA GLU A 145 65.54 -0.84 -3.34
C GLU A 145 65.02 0.65 -3.31
N ASP A 146 65.02 1.49 -2.26
CA ASP A 146 65.14 1.34 -0.79
C ASP A 146 64.80 2.69 -0.06
N ASN A 147 64.64 2.65 1.27
CA ASN A 147 64.94 3.69 2.30
C ASN A 147 64.31 5.11 2.22
N SER A 148 64.14 5.93 3.29
CA SER A 148 64.44 5.87 4.74
C SER A 148 63.33 6.66 5.52
N ASP A 149 63.26 6.87 6.84
CA ASP A 149 64.17 6.73 8.01
C ASP A 149 63.51 5.95 9.19
N GLU A 150 64.09 5.99 10.40
CA GLU A 150 63.73 5.21 11.62
C GLU A 150 63.23 6.07 12.81
N GLU A 151 62.53 5.48 13.79
CA GLU A 151 63.01 5.32 15.20
C GLU A 151 61.99 4.54 16.09
N ASP A 152 62.49 3.92 17.17
CA ASP A 152 61.84 2.86 17.98
C ASP A 152 60.99 3.30 19.20
N GLY A 153 60.24 2.35 19.79
CA GLY A 153 60.08 2.29 21.26
C GLY A 153 58.79 1.67 21.83
N ASP A 154 58.85 0.38 22.23
CA ASP A 154 58.28 -0.28 23.45
C ASP A 154 56.85 0.03 24.00
N SER A 155 56.15 -0.87 24.72
CA SER A 155 56.13 -2.34 24.85
C SER A 155 54.87 -2.78 25.66
N GLU A 156 54.50 -4.06 25.58
CA GLU A 156 53.69 -4.89 26.53
C GLU A 156 52.45 -4.34 27.29
N GLY A 157 51.29 -4.97 27.04
CA GLY A 157 50.83 -6.06 27.95
C GLY A 157 49.61 -5.87 28.89
N SER A 158 48.89 -6.99 29.10
CA SER A 158 47.85 -7.29 30.14
C SER A 158 46.51 -6.49 30.10
N PHE A 159 45.28 -7.03 30.17
CA PHE A 159 44.65 -8.28 30.68
C PHE A 159 44.07 -8.20 32.11
N ASP A 160 42.73 -8.41 32.19
CA ASP A 160 41.78 -8.72 33.29
C ASP A 160 41.80 -8.06 34.70
N GLY A 161 40.60 -7.63 35.16
CA GLY A 161 39.93 -8.32 36.28
C GLY A 161 39.49 -7.57 37.57
N PHE A 162 38.18 -7.69 37.89
CA PHE A 162 37.53 -7.79 39.23
C PHE A 162 37.43 -6.62 40.26
N ASP A 163 36.17 -6.19 40.50
CA ASP A 163 35.37 -6.03 41.75
C ASP A 163 35.81 -5.22 43.03
N ASP A 164 34.93 -4.26 43.39
CA ASP A 164 34.28 -3.93 44.70
C ASP A 164 34.92 -3.21 45.95
N ASP A 165 33.98 -2.59 46.71
CA ASP A 165 33.93 -2.17 48.15
C ASP A 165 34.54 -0.85 48.75
N ALA A 166 33.66 0.19 48.85
CA ALA A 166 33.09 0.86 50.07
C ALA A 166 33.89 1.68 51.16
N ASP A 167 33.59 3.01 51.20
CA ASP A 167 33.11 3.91 52.31
C ASP A 167 33.90 4.47 53.55
N SER A 168 33.55 5.75 53.89
CA SER A 168 33.54 6.51 55.20
C SER A 168 34.82 7.15 55.84
N ASP A 169 34.80 8.22 56.70
CA ASP A 169 34.00 9.48 56.85
C ASP A 169 34.60 10.49 57.92
N SER A 170 34.25 11.81 57.88
CA SER A 170 34.54 12.95 58.82
C SER A 170 35.98 13.53 58.94
N GLY A 171 36.35 14.71 59.53
CA GLY A 171 35.72 15.90 60.19
C GLY A 171 36.77 16.66 61.08
N ASP A 172 36.71 17.92 61.58
CA ASP A 172 35.87 19.14 61.45
C ASP A 172 36.57 20.40 62.16
N ALA A 173 36.10 21.66 61.94
CA ALA A 173 36.34 22.94 62.69
C ALA A 173 37.77 23.61 62.76
N ASP A 174 38.01 24.90 63.12
CA ASP A 174 37.30 26.22 63.01
C ASP A 174 38.25 27.44 63.35
N SER A 175 38.00 28.65 62.78
CA SER A 175 38.38 30.05 63.16
C SER A 175 39.86 30.48 63.47
N PRO A 176 40.30 31.78 63.30
CA PRO A 176 39.59 33.04 62.95
C PRO A 176 40.21 33.82 61.72
N ALA A 177 40.08 35.16 61.64
CA ALA A 177 40.40 36.03 60.46
C ALA A 177 41.15 37.35 60.85
N PRO A 178 41.60 38.29 59.94
CA PRO A 178 41.45 38.37 58.45
C PRO A 178 42.71 38.81 57.62
N GLU A 179 42.49 39.04 56.30
CA GLU A 179 43.33 39.64 55.22
C GLU A 179 44.34 38.79 54.37
N LYS A 180 44.11 38.84 53.04
CA LYS A 180 44.97 38.64 51.83
C LYS A 180 45.92 37.42 51.63
N ARG A 181 45.55 36.67 50.56
CA ARG A 181 46.36 36.02 49.49
C ARG A 181 47.08 34.67 49.76
N VAL A 182 46.75 33.69 48.89
CA VAL A 182 47.46 32.41 48.57
C VAL A 182 47.38 31.40 49.73
N ARG A 183 47.03 30.11 49.56
CA ARG A 183 47.24 29.16 48.44
C ARG A 183 46.00 28.25 48.16
N GLU A 184 46.17 27.19 47.37
CA GLU A 184 45.11 26.39 46.73
C GLU A 184 44.83 25.01 47.39
N ASN A 185 43.65 24.44 47.07
CA ASN A 185 43.24 23.00 47.20
C ASN A 185 43.11 22.39 48.61
N PRO A 186 42.42 21.22 48.77
CA PRO A 186 41.24 20.69 48.05
C PRO A 186 40.11 20.14 48.99
N TYR A 187 38.89 19.90 48.47
CA TYR A 187 37.85 18.88 48.85
C TYR A 187 37.69 18.45 50.35
N LEU A 188 36.51 18.37 51.01
CA LEU A 188 35.06 18.57 50.73
C LEU A 188 34.28 18.70 52.07
N PRO A 189 33.03 19.23 52.10
CA PRO A 189 31.99 18.66 52.99
C PRO A 189 30.54 18.73 52.42
N GLY A 190 29.53 18.29 53.20
CA GLY A 190 28.11 18.46 52.83
C GLY A 190 27.05 18.26 53.92
N THR A 191 25.78 18.34 53.49
CA THR A 191 24.51 17.93 54.15
C THR A 191 23.76 18.85 55.15
N THR A 192 22.43 18.86 54.98
CA THR A 192 21.33 19.34 55.85
C THR A 192 21.08 20.84 56.09
N GLY A 193 19.80 21.24 56.02
CA GLY A 193 19.28 22.57 56.40
C GLY A 193 18.48 23.29 55.29
N GLU A 194 17.14 23.26 55.34
CA GLU A 194 16.28 24.04 54.43
C GLU A 194 16.35 25.55 54.68
N PRO A 195 16.01 26.36 53.66
CA PRO A 195 14.88 27.28 53.88
C PRO A 195 13.88 27.37 52.71
N THR A 196 12.68 26.83 52.95
CA THR A 196 11.36 27.30 52.48
C THR A 196 11.24 27.92 51.07
N ALA A 197 10.56 27.22 50.16
CA ALA A 197 10.18 27.75 48.85
C ALA A 197 9.28 29.01 48.93
N ALA A 198 9.67 30.07 48.24
CA ALA A 198 8.86 31.29 48.12
C ALA A 198 7.58 31.02 47.30
N LYS A 199 6.42 31.24 47.93
CA LYS A 199 5.08 30.96 47.37
C LYS A 199 4.84 31.69 46.04
N TYR A 200 4.86 30.95 44.93
CA TYR A 200 4.64 31.48 43.58
C TYR A 200 3.28 32.20 43.45
N ILE A 201 3.31 33.49 43.09
CA ILE A 201 2.12 34.30 42.82
C ILE A 201 1.89 34.33 41.30
N PRO A 202 0.75 33.83 40.79
CA PRO A 202 0.46 33.79 39.36
C PRO A 202 0.48 35.17 38.67
N PRO A 203 0.89 35.28 37.40
CA PRO A 203 1.05 36.55 36.68
C PRO A 203 -0.21 37.44 36.69
N SER A 204 -1.41 36.85 36.74
CA SER A 204 -2.70 37.54 36.74
C SER A 204 -2.96 38.44 37.97
N LEU A 205 -2.16 38.34 39.03
CA LEU A 205 -2.27 39.18 40.22
C LEU A 205 -1.21 40.31 40.30
N ARG A 206 -0.33 40.44 39.30
CA ARG A 206 0.64 41.55 39.22
C ARG A 206 -0.02 42.81 38.63
N LYS A 207 -0.56 43.69 39.47
CA LYS A 207 -0.94 45.05 39.07
C LYS A 207 0.19 46.06 39.38
N GLN A 208 0.63 46.75 38.33
CA GLN A 208 1.44 48.00 38.33
C GLN A 208 2.83 47.97 39.00
N SER A 209 3.87 47.66 38.22
CA SER A 209 5.28 48.01 38.52
C SER A 209 6.17 47.94 37.25
N ALA A 210 5.89 48.75 36.22
CA ALA A 210 6.50 48.59 34.88
C ALA A 210 7.05 49.89 34.23
N SER A 211 7.11 50.99 34.98
CA SER A 211 7.35 52.33 34.41
C SER A 211 8.81 52.83 34.43
N GLU A 212 9.67 52.30 35.30
CA GLU A 212 10.98 52.93 35.57
C GLU A 212 12.12 52.30 34.74
N ASP A 213 12.23 50.97 34.69
CA ASP A 213 13.33 50.28 33.97
C ASP A 213 13.37 50.56 32.46
N ASN A 214 12.22 50.81 31.84
CA ASN A 214 12.10 51.10 30.40
C ASN A 214 12.90 52.35 29.97
N ALA A 215 13.10 53.33 30.87
CA ALA A 215 13.81 54.56 30.55
C ALA A 215 15.33 54.37 30.41
N GLY A 216 15.92 53.41 31.12
CA GLY A 216 17.34 53.06 31.02
C GLY A 216 17.65 52.39 29.68
N LEU A 217 16.92 51.32 29.38
CA LEU A 217 17.03 50.52 28.15
C LEU A 217 16.90 51.39 26.89
N ARG A 218 15.94 52.33 26.87
CA ARG A 218 15.75 53.26 25.74
C ARG A 218 16.93 54.20 25.52
N ARG A 219 17.53 54.73 26.58
CA ARG A 219 18.73 55.61 26.47
C ARG A 219 19.93 54.83 25.93
N GLN A 220 20.14 53.59 26.40
CA GLN A 220 21.25 52.74 25.96
C GLN A 220 21.13 52.42 24.46
N LEU A 221 19.97 51.94 24.01
CA LEU A 221 19.75 51.55 22.61
C LEU A 221 19.77 52.75 21.65
N GLN A 222 19.16 53.88 22.02
CA GLN A 222 19.25 55.11 21.22
C GLN A 222 20.71 55.61 21.13
N GLY A 223 21.50 55.49 22.20
CA GLY A 223 22.92 55.86 22.21
C GLY A 223 23.80 55.01 21.30
N LEU A 224 23.42 53.75 21.03
CA LEU A 224 24.07 52.90 20.02
C LEU A 224 23.66 53.33 18.60
N LEU A 225 22.35 53.47 18.34
CA LEU A 225 21.81 53.83 17.02
C LEU A 225 22.29 55.21 16.53
N ASN A 226 22.36 56.20 17.43
CA ASN A 226 22.87 57.54 17.13
C ASN A 226 24.37 57.56 16.75
N ARG A 227 25.09 56.44 16.90
CA ARG A 227 26.50 56.28 16.51
C ARG A 227 26.70 55.41 15.27
N LEU A 228 25.62 54.89 14.66
CA LEU A 228 25.68 53.92 13.57
C LEU A 228 26.38 54.46 12.31
N THR A 229 27.46 53.79 11.90
CA THR A 229 28.18 54.00 10.64
C THR A 229 28.53 52.65 10.00
N GLU A 230 28.79 52.65 8.69
CA GLU A 230 29.22 51.43 7.97
C GLU A 230 30.46 50.77 8.59
N SER A 231 31.35 51.57 9.20
CA SER A 231 32.58 51.12 9.86
C SER A 231 32.37 50.51 11.26
N ASN A 232 31.23 50.73 11.93
CA ASN A 232 31.00 50.25 13.30
C ASN A 232 29.74 49.37 13.47
N ILE A 233 28.97 49.18 12.39
CA ILE A 233 27.76 48.36 12.33
C ILE A 233 27.91 46.98 13.01
N GLN A 234 29.02 46.26 12.77
CA GLN A 234 29.27 44.95 13.35
C GLN A 234 29.50 44.99 14.88
N GLY A 235 30.02 46.10 15.41
CA GLY A 235 30.17 46.30 16.86
C GLY A 235 28.83 46.59 17.53
N ILE A 236 28.03 47.49 16.93
CA ILE A 236 26.69 47.84 17.43
C ILE A 236 25.76 46.62 17.43
N LEU A 237 25.82 45.76 16.40
CA LEU A 237 25.06 44.51 16.37
C LEU A 237 25.40 43.59 17.55
N LYS A 238 26.68 43.39 17.86
CA LYS A 238 27.13 42.59 19.02
C LYS A 238 26.70 43.20 20.36
N ASP A 239 26.69 44.52 20.49
CA ASP A 239 26.26 45.17 21.73
C ASP A 239 24.73 45.14 21.89
N ILE A 240 23.96 45.18 20.81
CA ILE A 240 22.51 44.95 20.82
C ILE A 240 22.19 43.48 21.13
N GLU A 241 22.96 42.53 20.60
CA GLU A 241 22.88 41.09 20.92
C GLU A 241 23.05 40.84 22.43
N LYS A 242 24.04 41.47 23.08
CA LYS A 242 24.19 41.45 24.56
C LYS A 242 22.99 42.03 25.29
N VAL A 243 22.41 43.12 24.80
CA VAL A 243 21.19 43.72 25.40
C VAL A 243 19.99 42.75 25.27
N TYR A 244 19.85 42.05 24.15
CA TYR A 244 18.86 40.99 23.94
C TYR A 244 19.08 39.74 24.80
N ALA A 245 20.32 39.45 25.22
CA ALA A 245 20.63 38.38 26.16
C ALA A 245 20.32 38.77 27.62
N ALA A 246 20.49 40.05 27.97
CA ALA A 246 20.32 40.54 29.34
C ALA A 246 18.89 41.04 29.68
N ASN A 247 17.99 41.17 28.70
CA ASN A 247 16.66 41.78 28.87
C ASN A 247 15.56 40.99 28.13
N PRO A 248 14.27 41.12 28.52
CA PRO A 248 13.16 40.43 27.85
C PRO A 248 13.07 40.79 26.36
N ARG A 249 13.22 39.80 25.46
CA ARG A 249 13.32 40.02 24.01
C ARG A 249 12.26 40.96 23.44
N GLY A 250 10.97 40.77 23.78
CA GLY A 250 9.89 41.62 23.26
C GLY A 250 9.96 43.09 23.70
N GLN A 251 10.51 43.35 24.90
CA GLN A 251 10.74 44.71 25.41
C GLN A 251 11.90 45.37 24.65
N VAL A 252 13.00 44.65 24.43
CA VAL A 252 14.13 45.10 23.61
C VAL A 252 13.68 45.35 22.17
N THR A 253 12.91 44.44 21.56
CA THR A 253 12.38 44.60 20.20
C THR A 253 11.54 45.87 20.05
N SER A 254 10.58 46.13 20.95
CA SER A 254 9.80 47.37 20.90
C SER A 254 10.72 48.60 20.95
N VAL A 255 11.63 48.64 21.93
CA VAL A 255 12.49 49.82 22.16
C VAL A 255 13.51 50.03 21.03
N VAL A 256 14.05 48.97 20.42
CA VAL A 256 14.90 49.07 19.22
C VAL A 256 14.09 49.58 18.02
N VAL A 257 12.89 49.05 17.80
CA VAL A 257 12.00 49.48 16.69
C VAL A 257 11.60 50.94 16.86
N ASP A 258 11.15 51.35 18.04
CA ASP A 258 10.80 52.74 18.36
C ASP A 258 11.98 53.71 18.11
N ALA A 259 13.19 53.30 18.48
CA ALA A 259 14.40 54.11 18.35
C ALA A 259 14.95 54.19 16.92
N ILE A 260 14.68 53.19 16.07
CA ILE A 260 14.94 53.22 14.61
C ILE A 260 13.90 54.08 13.90
N MET A 261 12.62 53.87 14.20
CA MET A 261 11.51 54.59 13.56
C MET A 261 11.54 56.09 13.89
N ALA A 262 11.95 56.48 15.11
CA ALA A 262 12.16 57.88 15.47
C ALA A 262 13.19 58.62 14.59
N GLN A 263 14.12 57.91 13.93
CA GLN A 263 15.06 58.50 12.97
C GLN A 263 14.46 58.53 11.55
N VAL A 264 13.86 57.42 11.12
CA VAL A 264 13.30 57.23 9.76
C VAL A 264 12.06 58.09 9.50
N ALA A 265 11.13 58.17 10.46
CA ALA A 265 9.85 58.87 10.34
C ALA A 265 9.98 60.41 10.49
N SER A 266 11.19 60.96 10.44
CA SER A 266 11.41 62.39 10.59
C SER A 266 10.90 63.19 9.37
N GLN A 267 10.44 64.42 9.61
CA GLN A 267 10.01 65.37 8.57
C GLN A 267 11.19 66.03 7.82
N ALA A 268 12.44 65.70 8.18
CA ALA A 268 13.62 66.16 7.49
C ALA A 268 13.79 65.45 6.13
N THR A 269 14.57 66.03 5.22
CA THR A 269 15.00 65.32 4.01
C THR A 269 16.25 64.50 4.33
N LEU A 270 16.10 63.18 4.40
CA LEU A 270 17.19 62.23 4.60
C LEU A 270 17.82 61.84 3.24
N SER A 271 19.09 61.42 3.25
CA SER A 271 19.78 60.95 2.03
C SER A 271 19.45 59.49 1.71
N ASP A 272 19.51 59.12 0.43
CA ASP A 272 19.40 57.71 -0.01
C ASP A 272 20.38 56.81 0.76
N THR A 273 21.65 57.25 0.92
CA THR A 273 22.69 56.52 1.68
C THR A 273 22.35 56.28 3.16
N PHE A 274 21.54 57.15 3.78
CA PHE A 274 21.04 56.93 5.14
C PHE A 274 20.06 55.74 5.19
N PHE A 275 19.16 55.64 4.21
CA PHE A 275 18.23 54.52 4.10
C PHE A 275 18.96 53.22 3.73
N THR A 276 19.99 53.28 2.89
CA THR A 276 20.85 52.11 2.59
C THR A 276 21.54 51.59 3.86
N LEU A 277 22.10 52.47 4.69
CA LEU A 277 22.73 52.11 5.96
C LEU A 277 21.72 51.52 6.96
N TYR A 278 20.60 52.21 7.21
CA TYR A 278 19.59 51.76 8.18
C TYR A 278 18.83 50.52 7.70
N GLY A 279 18.57 50.39 6.39
CA GLY A 279 17.93 49.22 5.80
C GLY A 279 18.82 47.99 5.87
N GLY A 280 20.11 48.14 5.56
CA GLY A 280 21.10 47.09 5.74
C GLY A 280 21.30 46.68 7.20
N PHE A 281 21.28 47.64 8.13
CA PHE A 281 21.34 47.37 9.56
C PHE A 281 20.09 46.64 10.09
N VAL A 282 18.89 47.02 9.65
CA VAL A 282 17.66 46.27 9.96
C VAL A 282 17.68 44.86 9.34
N ALA A 283 18.24 44.70 8.14
CA ALA A 283 18.44 43.37 7.55
C ALA A 283 19.43 42.50 8.34
N ALA A 284 20.49 43.11 8.91
CA ALA A 284 21.41 42.41 9.79
C ALA A 284 20.75 42.01 11.12
N LEU A 285 19.99 42.92 11.76
CA LEU A 285 19.18 42.59 12.94
C LEU A 285 18.13 41.52 12.66
N TYR A 286 17.49 41.54 11.49
CA TYR A 286 16.54 40.52 11.05
C TYR A 286 17.18 39.13 10.99
N LYS A 287 18.36 38.99 10.35
CA LYS A 287 19.09 37.71 10.25
C LYS A 287 19.60 37.15 11.59
N ILE A 288 19.80 38.00 12.59
CA ILE A 288 20.34 37.63 13.91
C ILE A 288 19.22 37.36 14.92
N ILE A 289 18.26 38.29 15.03
CA ILE A 289 17.19 38.25 16.04
C ILE A 289 15.98 37.40 15.59
N GLY A 290 15.79 37.25 14.27
CA GLY A 290 14.74 36.41 13.70
C GLY A 290 13.45 37.16 13.31
N GLU A 291 12.46 36.38 12.89
CA GLU A 291 11.25 36.86 12.22
C GLU A 291 10.33 37.69 13.12
N SER A 292 10.47 37.56 14.45
CA SER A 292 9.78 38.37 15.47
C SER A 292 10.23 39.83 15.52
N PHE A 293 11.49 40.14 15.17
CA PHE A 293 11.96 41.52 15.03
C PHE A 293 11.51 42.12 13.69
N GLY A 294 11.72 41.39 12.59
CA GLY A 294 11.38 41.85 11.23
C GLY A 294 9.91 42.19 11.08
N SER A 295 9.04 41.37 11.65
CA SER A 295 7.60 41.63 11.62
C SER A 295 7.15 42.81 12.48
N HIS A 296 7.85 43.08 13.60
CA HIS A 296 7.56 44.24 14.45
C HIS A 296 7.93 45.55 13.75
N ILE A 297 9.13 45.63 13.15
CA ILE A 297 9.55 46.82 12.37
C ILE A 297 8.63 47.04 11.16
N VAL A 298 8.28 45.98 10.41
CA VAL A 298 7.36 46.08 9.26
C VAL A 298 5.96 46.52 9.70
N THR A 299 5.40 45.95 10.77
CA THR A 299 4.10 46.38 11.31
C THR A 299 4.12 47.87 11.66
N ARG A 300 5.18 48.33 12.34
CA ARG A 300 5.31 49.73 12.75
C ARG A 300 5.44 50.68 11.55
N ILE A 301 6.19 50.32 10.50
CA ILE A 301 6.27 51.11 9.26
C ILE A 301 4.89 51.27 8.62
N VAL A 302 4.07 50.21 8.57
CA VAL A 302 2.71 50.29 7.99
C VAL A 302 1.80 51.20 8.81
N GLU A 303 1.78 51.05 10.14
CA GLU A 303 0.98 51.90 11.04
C GLU A 303 1.37 53.38 10.92
N GLU A 304 2.67 53.68 10.92
CA GLU A 304 3.22 55.03 10.93
C GLU A 304 3.13 55.70 9.55
N PHE A 305 3.32 54.95 8.45
CA PHE A 305 3.05 55.44 7.09
C PHE A 305 1.57 55.77 6.91
N ARG A 306 0.65 54.92 7.38
CA ARG A 306 -0.79 55.15 7.24
C ARG A 306 -1.24 56.42 7.97
N GLN A 307 -0.69 56.69 9.15
CA GLN A 307 -0.92 57.94 9.88
C GLN A 307 -0.39 59.16 9.10
N GLU A 308 0.88 59.13 8.69
CA GLU A 308 1.49 60.25 7.97
C GLU A 308 0.92 60.47 6.56
N TYR A 309 0.39 59.43 5.91
CA TYR A 309 -0.30 59.54 4.64
C TYR A 309 -1.67 60.23 4.78
N SER A 310 -2.44 59.93 5.85
CA SER A 310 -3.68 60.66 6.14
C SER A 310 -3.40 62.13 6.46
N ASN A 311 -2.42 62.38 7.36
CA ASN A 311 -1.96 63.73 7.70
C ASN A 311 -1.56 64.54 6.45
N ALA A 312 -0.82 63.93 5.52
CA ALA A 312 -0.42 64.56 4.27
C ALA A 312 -1.61 64.87 3.35
N ARG A 313 -2.55 63.93 3.20
CA ARG A 313 -3.75 64.10 2.36
C ARG A 313 -4.69 65.17 2.90
N GLU A 314 -4.89 65.22 4.21
CA GLU A 314 -5.70 66.25 4.89
C GLU A 314 -5.04 67.63 4.84
N SER A 315 -3.71 67.71 5.03
CA SER A 315 -2.95 68.96 4.91
C SER A 315 -3.00 69.55 3.50
N LEU A 316 -2.94 68.70 2.46
CA LEU A 316 -3.06 69.10 1.05
C LEU A 316 -4.50 69.51 0.66
N ALA A 317 -5.52 68.90 1.28
CA ALA A 317 -6.92 69.31 1.11
C ALA A 317 -7.23 70.68 1.77
N GLY A 318 -6.37 71.15 2.69
CA GLY A 318 -6.56 72.38 3.47
C GLY A 318 -6.39 73.71 2.72
N GLY A 319 -6.03 73.71 1.44
CA GLY A 319 -6.11 74.90 0.58
C GLY A 319 -5.02 75.97 0.74
N GLU A 320 -3.87 75.64 1.34
CA GLU A 320 -2.69 76.51 1.35
C GLU A 320 -1.45 75.81 0.76
N ASN A 321 -0.53 76.58 0.21
CA ASN A 321 0.61 76.11 -0.59
C ASN A 321 1.74 75.50 0.29
N ARG A 322 1.47 74.34 0.89
CA ARG A 322 2.36 73.64 1.84
C ARG A 322 3.12 72.51 1.15
N ALA A 323 4.41 72.37 1.47
CA ALA A 323 5.25 71.34 0.88
C ALA A 323 4.80 69.93 1.31
N ILE A 324 4.87 68.97 0.38
CA ILE A 324 4.58 67.55 0.61
C ILE A 324 5.38 67.04 1.83
N PRO A 325 4.71 66.52 2.90
CA PRO A 325 5.38 65.98 4.07
C PRO A 325 6.39 64.89 3.70
N LYS A 326 7.61 65.00 4.22
CA LYS A 326 8.71 64.10 3.84
C LYS A 326 8.79 62.85 4.69
N ALA A 327 8.17 62.81 5.87
CA ALA A 327 8.04 61.57 6.66
C ALA A 327 7.36 60.44 5.87
N THR A 328 6.20 60.70 5.24
CA THR A 328 5.47 59.75 4.38
C THR A 328 6.37 59.16 3.29
N SER A 329 7.23 60.00 2.70
CA SER A 329 8.17 59.58 1.66
C SER A 329 9.41 58.87 2.19
N ASN A 330 9.92 59.26 3.36
CA ASN A 330 11.07 58.65 4.01
C ASN A 330 10.75 57.20 4.41
N LEU A 331 9.56 56.99 4.98
CA LEU A 331 9.01 55.67 5.31
C LEU A 331 8.89 54.75 4.09
N LEU A 332 8.46 55.29 2.94
CA LEU A 332 8.30 54.50 1.71
C LEU A 332 9.65 54.18 1.02
N THR A 333 10.63 55.10 1.07
CA THR A 333 12.01 54.80 0.67
C THR A 333 12.60 53.71 1.57
N PHE A 334 12.40 53.80 2.88
CA PHE A 334 12.89 52.80 3.84
C PHE A 334 12.25 51.41 3.61
N LEU A 335 10.94 51.34 3.40
CA LEU A 335 10.26 50.10 3.03
C LEU A 335 10.82 49.51 1.73
N SER A 336 11.13 50.36 0.74
CA SER A 336 11.75 49.93 -0.51
C SER A 336 13.16 49.35 -0.30
N GLU A 337 13.97 49.95 0.57
CA GLU A 337 15.29 49.42 0.95
C GLU A 337 15.19 48.09 1.72
N LEU A 338 14.19 47.91 2.60
CA LEU A 338 13.93 46.62 3.25
C LEU A 338 13.59 45.50 2.25
N TYR A 339 12.97 45.83 1.11
CA TYR A 339 12.79 44.89 0.00
C TYR A 339 14.09 44.66 -0.78
N VAL A 340 14.88 45.71 -1.05
CA VAL A 340 16.20 45.62 -1.70
C VAL A 340 17.17 44.74 -0.91
N PHE A 341 17.08 44.72 0.42
CA PHE A 341 17.86 43.86 1.32
C PHE A 341 17.16 42.55 1.72
N GLN A 342 16.02 42.21 1.11
CA GLN A 342 15.29 40.94 1.30
C GLN A 342 14.82 40.67 2.75
N VAL A 343 14.42 41.72 3.47
CA VAL A 343 13.69 41.62 4.75
C VAL A 343 12.20 41.36 4.49
N ILE A 344 11.64 41.91 3.41
CA ILE A 344 10.25 41.73 2.98
C ILE A 344 10.17 41.22 1.53
N GLY A 345 9.05 40.58 1.18
CA GLY A 345 8.74 40.18 -0.18
C GLY A 345 8.19 41.32 -1.06
N SER A 346 8.28 41.12 -2.39
CA SER A 346 7.73 42.05 -3.40
C SER A 346 6.22 42.27 -3.27
N ASN A 347 5.50 41.28 -2.73
CA ASN A 347 4.05 41.33 -2.50
C ASN A 347 3.62 42.55 -1.68
N LEU A 348 4.38 42.90 -0.63
CA LEU A 348 4.06 44.05 0.22
C LEU A 348 4.25 45.38 -0.54
N ILE A 349 5.30 45.48 -1.37
CA ILE A 349 5.54 46.67 -2.20
C ILE A 349 4.42 46.84 -3.24
N PHE A 350 3.98 45.76 -3.91
CA PHE A 350 2.85 45.83 -4.84
C PHE A 350 1.53 46.18 -4.15
N ASP A 351 1.30 45.69 -2.92
CA ASP A 351 0.15 46.09 -2.11
C ASP A 351 0.20 47.57 -1.66
N PHE A 352 1.38 48.18 -1.54
CA PHE A 352 1.52 49.64 -1.36
C PHE A 352 1.34 50.42 -2.68
N MET A 353 1.79 49.88 -3.81
CA MET A 353 1.60 50.53 -5.12
C MET A 353 0.12 50.59 -5.53
N ARG A 354 -0.66 49.54 -5.28
CA ARG A 354 -2.06 49.43 -5.71
C ARG A 354 -2.95 50.61 -5.22
N PRO A 355 -3.07 50.93 -3.91
CA PRO A 355 -3.89 52.06 -3.45
C PRO A 355 -3.40 53.43 -3.92
N LEU A 356 -2.08 53.60 -4.10
CA LEU A 356 -1.52 54.85 -4.62
C LEU A 356 -1.90 55.09 -6.10
N LEU A 357 -2.36 54.07 -6.82
CA LEU A 357 -2.81 54.14 -8.21
C LEU A 357 -4.32 54.35 -8.35
N ASP A 358 -5.11 54.23 -7.27
CA ASP A 358 -6.56 54.47 -7.29
C ASP A 358 -6.91 55.96 -7.43
N GLU A 359 -6.02 56.86 -6.99
CA GLU A 359 -6.18 58.32 -7.08
C GLU A 359 -4.92 58.98 -7.64
N VAL A 360 -5.04 59.64 -8.80
CA VAL A 360 -3.90 60.24 -9.52
C VAL A 360 -3.58 61.63 -8.96
N SER A 361 -3.02 61.67 -7.75
CA SER A 361 -2.59 62.90 -7.07
C SER A 361 -1.08 63.17 -7.23
N GLU A 362 -0.64 64.41 -7.05
CA GLU A 362 0.79 64.74 -7.09
C GLU A 362 1.58 64.06 -5.96
N LEU A 363 0.98 63.92 -4.77
CA LEU A 363 1.54 63.15 -3.65
C LEU A 363 1.79 61.69 -4.06
N ASN A 364 0.77 61.01 -4.58
CA ASN A 364 0.88 59.61 -4.99
C ASN A 364 1.90 59.45 -6.14
N THR A 365 1.98 60.44 -7.03
CA THR A 365 2.95 60.46 -8.13
C THR A 365 4.40 60.61 -7.64
N GLU A 366 4.70 61.43 -6.62
CA GLU A 366 6.03 61.48 -5.99
C GLU A 366 6.38 60.13 -5.31
N LEU A 367 5.41 59.54 -4.59
CA LEU A 367 5.60 58.27 -3.86
C LEU A 367 5.85 57.08 -4.80
N LEU A 368 5.05 56.92 -5.86
CA LEU A 368 5.19 55.85 -6.85
C LEU A 368 6.51 55.95 -7.64
N LEU A 369 6.91 57.17 -8.05
CA LEU A 369 8.20 57.40 -8.70
C LEU A 369 9.38 57.01 -7.81
N ARG A 370 9.28 57.20 -6.49
CA ARG A 370 10.32 56.78 -5.53
C ARG A 370 10.42 55.27 -5.37
N ILE A 371 9.29 54.54 -5.26
CA ILE A 371 9.30 53.07 -5.29
C ILE A 371 10.00 52.58 -6.57
N VAL A 372 9.63 53.12 -7.73
CA VAL A 372 10.21 52.69 -9.01
C VAL A 372 11.71 53.03 -9.10
N ARG A 373 12.16 54.17 -8.58
CA ARG A 373 13.58 54.55 -8.55
C ARG A 373 14.44 53.60 -7.69
N MET A 374 13.91 53.11 -6.56
CA MET A 374 14.70 52.35 -5.58
C MET A 374 14.54 50.83 -5.74
N ALA A 375 13.37 50.36 -6.20
CA ALA A 375 13.01 48.94 -6.26
C ALA A 375 12.63 48.44 -7.65
N GLY A 376 12.38 49.30 -8.64
CA GLY A 376 11.72 48.94 -9.91
C GLY A 376 12.39 47.79 -10.69
N LYS A 377 13.73 47.77 -10.73
CA LYS A 377 14.51 46.69 -11.37
C LYS A 377 14.27 45.32 -10.71
N LEU A 378 14.25 45.30 -9.38
CA LEU A 378 14.03 44.09 -8.57
C LEU A 378 12.56 43.64 -8.66
N LEU A 379 11.60 44.57 -8.53
CA LEU A 379 10.17 44.25 -8.62
C LEU A 379 9.82 43.52 -9.92
N ARG A 380 10.40 43.94 -11.05
CA ARG A 380 10.18 43.27 -12.35
C ARG A 380 10.96 41.95 -12.51
N LYS A 381 12.07 41.76 -11.80
CA LYS A 381 12.79 40.47 -11.76
C LYS A 381 12.00 39.44 -10.96
N ASP A 382 11.44 39.86 -9.82
CA ASP A 382 10.79 38.98 -8.86
C ASP A 382 9.32 38.69 -9.22
N ASP A 383 8.59 39.66 -9.78
CA ASP A 383 7.24 39.46 -10.33
C ASP A 383 6.97 40.37 -11.54
N ALA A 384 7.24 39.84 -12.73
CA ALA A 384 6.95 40.51 -13.99
C ALA A 384 5.45 40.54 -14.35
N GLN A 385 4.57 39.82 -13.65
CA GLN A 385 3.13 39.77 -13.91
C GLN A 385 2.38 40.82 -13.07
N ALA A 386 2.58 40.86 -11.75
CA ALA A 386 1.99 41.88 -10.89
C ALA A 386 2.34 43.31 -11.35
N LEU A 387 3.51 43.51 -11.96
CA LEU A 387 3.89 44.78 -12.57
C LEU A 387 3.12 45.10 -13.88
N LYS A 388 2.73 44.11 -14.68
CA LYS A 388 1.80 44.34 -15.81
C LYS A 388 0.43 44.74 -15.29
N ASP A 389 -0.05 44.09 -14.24
CA ASP A 389 -1.35 44.35 -13.63
C ASP A 389 -1.39 45.76 -13.03
N VAL A 390 -0.32 46.17 -12.33
CA VAL A 390 -0.09 47.55 -11.87
C VAL A 390 -0.11 48.56 -13.02
N ALA A 391 0.55 48.26 -14.14
CA ALA A 391 0.56 49.14 -15.31
C ALA A 391 -0.80 49.20 -16.04
N ALA A 392 -1.61 48.12 -15.99
CA ALA A 392 -2.97 48.10 -16.52
C ALA A 392 -3.93 48.88 -15.61
N HIS A 393 -3.80 48.73 -14.29
CA HIS A 393 -4.55 49.51 -13.29
C HIS A 393 -4.29 51.01 -13.46
N LEU A 394 -3.02 51.41 -13.60
CA LEU A 394 -2.64 52.79 -13.93
C LEU A 394 -3.32 53.31 -15.21
N GLN A 395 -3.38 52.50 -16.27
CA GLN A 395 -4.07 52.87 -17.51
C GLN A 395 -5.59 53.02 -17.31
N SER A 396 -6.20 52.21 -16.44
CA SER A 396 -7.62 52.32 -16.06
C SER A 396 -7.88 53.60 -15.24
N SER A 397 -7.07 53.91 -14.24
CA SER A 397 -7.22 55.11 -13.41
C SER A 397 -7.05 56.41 -14.21
N LEU A 398 -6.14 56.43 -15.20
CA LEU A 398 -5.98 57.56 -16.12
C LEU A 398 -7.21 57.74 -17.03
N ALA A 399 -7.85 56.66 -17.46
CA ALA A 399 -9.08 56.71 -18.26
C ALA A 399 -10.30 57.21 -17.46
N ALA A 400 -10.23 57.19 -16.12
CA ALA A 400 -11.25 57.71 -15.21
C ALA A 400 -10.99 59.18 -14.77
N ALA A 401 -9.83 59.76 -15.08
CA ALA A 401 -9.43 61.11 -14.66
C ALA A 401 -9.80 62.21 -15.67
N ASP A 402 -10.07 63.43 -15.21
CA ASP A 402 -10.28 64.59 -16.10
C ASP A 402 -8.96 64.94 -16.84
N PRO A 403 -8.96 65.02 -18.19
CA PRO A 403 -7.78 65.42 -18.97
C PRO A 403 -7.12 66.74 -18.54
N LYS A 404 -7.83 67.63 -17.84
CA LYS A 404 -7.30 68.90 -17.29
C LYS A 404 -6.47 68.74 -16.01
N GLN A 405 -6.51 67.58 -15.34
CA GLN A 405 -5.79 67.33 -14.07
C GLN A 405 -4.45 66.61 -14.26
N VAL A 406 -4.15 66.10 -15.47
CA VAL A 406 -2.95 65.30 -15.73
C VAL A 406 -1.69 66.17 -15.82
N THR A 407 -0.91 66.25 -14.75
CA THR A 407 0.36 67.00 -14.70
C THR A 407 1.47 66.34 -15.54
N GLU A 408 2.50 67.11 -15.91
CA GLU A 408 3.66 66.57 -16.63
C GLU A 408 4.41 65.50 -15.82
N ARG A 409 4.49 65.70 -14.49
CA ARG A 409 5.03 64.72 -13.53
C ARG A 409 4.23 63.41 -13.54
N THR A 410 2.90 63.49 -13.68
CA THR A 410 2.03 62.32 -13.87
C THR A 410 2.36 61.61 -15.18
N ARG A 411 2.45 62.34 -16.31
CA ARG A 411 2.82 61.74 -17.61
C ARG A 411 4.19 61.06 -17.55
N PHE A 412 5.18 61.66 -16.90
CA PHE A 412 6.50 61.06 -16.68
C PHE A 412 6.46 59.76 -15.86
N MET A 413 5.59 59.66 -14.85
CA MET A 413 5.35 58.42 -14.10
C MET A 413 4.76 57.32 -14.98
N VAL A 414 3.78 57.66 -15.84
CA VAL A 414 3.13 56.71 -16.75
C VAL A 414 4.11 56.17 -17.79
N ASP A 415 4.91 57.05 -18.39
CA ASP A 415 6.05 56.69 -19.24
C ASP A 415 7.00 55.74 -18.49
N THR A 416 7.43 56.11 -17.28
CA THR A 416 8.42 55.37 -16.48
C THR A 416 7.95 53.97 -16.10
N ILE A 417 6.69 53.80 -15.66
CA ILE A 417 6.13 52.49 -15.32
C ILE A 417 5.90 51.64 -16.58
N THR A 418 5.52 52.26 -17.69
CA THR A 418 5.34 51.56 -18.99
C THR A 418 6.68 51.11 -19.58
N ASP A 419 7.71 51.95 -19.51
CA ASP A 419 9.07 51.63 -19.95
C ASP A 419 9.70 50.55 -19.05
N LEU A 420 9.46 50.59 -17.74
CA LEU A 420 9.87 49.52 -16.82
C LEU A 420 9.24 48.18 -17.23
N LYS A 421 7.90 48.11 -17.38
CA LYS A 421 7.17 46.92 -17.87
C LYS A 421 7.80 46.34 -19.15
N ASN A 422 8.16 47.23 -20.08
CA ASN A 422 8.65 46.89 -21.41
C ASN A 422 10.18 46.65 -21.51
N ASN A 423 10.91 46.61 -20.38
CA ASN A 423 12.38 46.45 -20.31
C ASN A 423 13.22 47.63 -20.87
N LYS A 424 12.66 48.83 -20.95
CA LYS A 424 13.25 50.01 -21.62
C LYS A 424 13.56 51.16 -20.67
N LEU A 425 14.25 50.87 -19.56
CA LEU A 425 14.69 51.90 -18.62
C LEU A 425 15.55 52.97 -19.32
N ARG A 426 15.03 54.20 -19.38
CA ARG A 426 15.75 55.36 -19.96
C ARG A 426 16.97 55.70 -19.11
N ALA A 427 18.05 56.14 -19.75
CA ALA A 427 19.33 56.41 -19.08
C ALA A 427 19.25 57.42 -17.92
N GLY A 428 18.29 58.36 -17.94
CA GLY A 428 18.06 59.33 -16.85
C GLY A 428 17.46 58.76 -15.56
N LEU A 429 17.23 57.44 -15.48
CA LEU A 429 16.71 56.72 -14.30
C LEU A 429 17.73 55.72 -13.71
N GLN A 430 19.02 55.85 -14.04
CA GLN A 430 20.06 55.08 -13.36
C GLN A 430 20.18 55.51 -11.89
N GLU A 431 20.28 54.56 -10.96
CA GLU A 431 20.72 54.87 -9.59
C GLU A 431 22.10 55.54 -9.64
N SER A 432 22.38 56.45 -8.70
CA SER A 432 23.73 56.98 -8.54
C SER A 432 24.71 55.83 -8.33
N ALA A 433 25.85 55.86 -9.03
CA ALA A 433 26.89 54.83 -8.90
C ALA A 433 27.30 54.63 -7.43
N ILE A 434 27.36 55.73 -6.66
CA ILE A 434 27.61 55.76 -5.22
C ILE A 434 26.57 54.93 -4.44
N ILE A 435 25.27 55.08 -4.73
CA ILE A 435 24.22 54.29 -4.06
C ILE A 435 24.35 52.81 -4.43
N THR A 436 24.64 52.51 -5.70
CA THR A 436 24.85 51.14 -6.18
C THR A 436 26.04 50.48 -5.48
N GLU A 437 27.11 51.26 -5.22
CA GLU A 437 28.29 50.84 -4.47
C GLU A 437 27.98 50.59 -2.98
N HIS A 438 27.30 51.52 -2.29
CA HIS A 438 26.87 51.33 -0.90
C HIS A 438 25.94 50.12 -0.74
N VAL A 439 24.93 49.95 -1.61
CA VAL A 439 24.05 48.77 -1.63
C VAL A 439 24.85 47.48 -1.85
N THR A 440 25.86 47.50 -2.73
CA THR A 440 26.72 46.34 -3.00
C THR A 440 27.62 46.00 -1.81
N THR A 441 28.24 47.00 -1.19
CA THR A 441 29.09 46.84 0.01
C THR A 441 28.27 46.34 1.20
N MET A 442 27.08 46.89 1.41
CA MET A 442 26.15 46.43 2.44
C MET A 442 25.65 45.00 2.19
N LYS A 443 25.40 44.62 0.92
CA LYS A 443 25.07 43.23 0.56
C LYS A 443 26.24 42.26 0.77
N LYS A 444 27.49 42.68 0.55
CA LYS A 444 28.69 41.89 0.92
C LYS A 444 28.79 41.71 2.44
N PHE A 445 28.57 42.75 3.24
CA PHE A 445 28.53 42.65 4.70
C PHE A 445 27.41 41.72 5.20
N LEU A 446 26.20 41.84 4.64
CA LEU A 446 25.10 40.92 4.91
C LEU A 446 25.37 39.49 4.45
N GLY A 447 26.32 39.29 3.53
CA GLY A 447 26.82 37.99 3.10
C GLY A 447 27.79 37.36 4.11
N THR A 448 28.73 38.13 4.67
CA THR A 448 29.65 37.60 5.70
C THR A 448 28.96 37.23 7.01
N LEU A 449 27.77 37.80 7.28
CA LEU A 449 26.89 37.36 8.37
C LEU A 449 26.22 36.00 8.13
N ASN A 450 26.13 35.50 6.88
CA ASN A 450 25.57 34.16 6.60
C ASN A 450 26.48 33.01 7.08
N ALA A 451 27.77 33.27 7.33
CA ALA A 451 28.71 32.29 7.89
C ALA A 451 28.47 31.99 9.38
N ARG A 452 27.34 32.44 9.93
CA ARG A 452 26.79 32.08 11.24
C ARG A 452 25.37 31.57 10.97
N ARG A 453 25.00 30.40 11.52
CA ARG A 453 23.64 29.80 11.42
C ARG A 453 22.58 30.92 11.53
N SER A 454 21.89 31.20 10.42
CA SER A 454 20.96 32.33 10.35
C SER A 454 19.56 31.85 10.71
N THR A 455 18.91 32.55 11.65
CA THR A 455 17.66 32.10 12.28
C THR A 455 16.40 32.32 11.44
N THR A 456 16.52 32.83 10.20
CA THR A 456 15.39 33.24 9.35
C THR A 456 15.22 32.37 8.12
N SER A 457 13.97 32.04 7.77
CA SER A 457 13.62 31.13 6.68
C SER A 457 13.51 31.80 5.29
N GLY A 458 13.59 33.13 5.23
CA GLY A 458 13.55 33.92 4.00
C GLY A 458 13.10 35.37 4.22
N PRO A 459 12.75 36.11 3.14
CA PRO A 459 12.09 37.42 3.26
C PRO A 459 10.64 37.27 3.78
N LEU A 460 10.19 38.20 4.61
CA LEU A 460 8.81 38.20 5.15
C LEU A 460 7.77 38.41 4.05
N ARG A 461 6.94 37.40 3.80
CA ARG A 461 5.84 37.41 2.80
C ARG A 461 4.50 37.88 3.38
N ILE A 462 4.54 38.83 4.32
CA ILE A 462 3.33 39.39 4.95
C ILE A 462 2.67 40.35 3.95
N GLY A 463 1.36 40.22 3.70
CA GLY A 463 0.59 41.16 2.87
C GLY A 463 0.11 42.39 3.65
N LEU A 464 -0.16 43.50 2.96
CA LEU A 464 -0.62 44.74 3.63
C LEU A 464 -1.94 44.49 4.37
N LYS A 465 -2.87 43.79 3.70
CA LYS A 465 -4.19 43.42 4.24
C LYS A 465 -4.11 42.53 5.47
N ASP A 466 -3.04 41.75 5.64
CA ASP A 466 -2.87 40.92 6.83
C ASP A 466 -2.40 41.75 8.02
N ILE A 467 -1.48 42.71 7.81
CA ILE A 467 -1.05 43.68 8.83
C ILE A 467 -2.23 44.53 9.30
N GLU A 468 -3.05 45.06 8.38
CA GLU A 468 -4.25 45.84 8.71
C GLU A 468 -5.32 45.00 9.45
N GLN A 469 -5.42 43.70 9.13
CA GLN A 469 -6.35 42.76 9.77
C GLN A 469 -5.73 42.04 10.97
N SER A 470 -4.55 42.48 11.45
CA SER A 470 -3.81 41.86 12.56
C SER A 470 -4.61 41.66 13.85
N GLN A 471 -5.57 42.55 14.14
CA GLN A 471 -6.45 42.42 15.32
C GLN A 471 -7.67 41.51 15.11
N THR A 472 -7.99 41.12 13.87
CA THR A 472 -9.17 40.28 13.54
C THR A 472 -8.83 38.90 12.97
N LYS A 473 -7.63 38.73 12.40
CA LYS A 473 -7.04 37.45 11.96
C LYS A 473 -5.91 36.95 12.87
N GLY A 474 -5.44 37.78 13.79
CA GLY A 474 -4.21 37.55 14.56
C GLY A 474 -2.94 37.89 13.76
N LYS A 475 -1.86 38.22 14.49
CA LYS A 475 -0.52 38.44 13.92
C LYS A 475 0.16 37.09 13.69
N TRP A 476 -0.31 36.33 12.70
CA TRP A 476 0.13 34.93 12.45
C TRP A 476 1.64 34.78 12.21
N TRP A 477 2.28 35.83 11.73
CA TRP A 477 3.72 35.97 11.51
C TRP A 477 4.55 36.27 12.78
N LEU A 478 3.92 36.40 13.96
CA LEU A 478 4.62 36.52 15.24
C LEU A 478 4.66 35.14 15.92
N VAL A 479 5.87 34.57 16.00
CA VAL A 479 6.14 33.32 16.71
C VAL A 479 5.61 33.42 18.16
N GLY A 480 4.66 32.55 18.51
CA GLY A 480 3.99 32.52 19.83
C GLY A 480 2.70 33.35 19.95
N ALA A 481 2.24 34.04 18.90
CA ALA A 481 0.96 34.76 18.93
C ALA A 481 -0.23 33.81 18.68
N SER A 482 -1.04 33.60 19.72
CA SER A 482 -2.21 32.71 19.65
C SER A 482 -3.34 33.25 18.75
N PHE A 483 -4.00 32.33 18.04
CA PHE A 483 -4.99 32.62 17.00
C PHE A 483 -6.25 33.33 17.52
N ALA A 484 -6.45 34.59 17.08
CA ALA A 484 -7.73 35.31 17.15
C ALA A 484 -8.35 35.32 15.75
N GLY A 485 -9.47 34.61 15.55
CA GLY A 485 -9.88 34.19 14.22
C GLY A 485 -11.20 34.76 13.68
N ASN A 486 -11.28 34.84 12.35
CA ASN A 486 -12.52 34.66 11.61
C ASN A 486 -12.25 34.11 10.20
N LEU A 487 -13.25 33.45 9.59
CA LEU A 487 -13.12 32.70 8.33
C LEU A 487 -14.17 33.12 7.29
N ALA A 488 -13.74 33.35 6.05
CA ALA A 488 -14.57 33.37 4.85
C ALA A 488 -13.70 33.08 3.59
N THR A 489 -14.22 32.33 2.63
CA THR A 489 -13.59 32.00 1.33
C THR A 489 -14.58 32.26 0.19
N PRO A 490 -14.11 32.70 -0.99
CA PRO A 490 -14.02 31.82 -2.18
C PRO A 490 -12.85 32.24 -3.16
N LYS A 491 -12.53 31.61 -4.31
CA LYS A 491 -12.67 30.23 -4.86
C LYS A 491 -11.72 30.06 -6.07
N ASP A 492 -11.35 28.81 -6.35
CA ASP A 492 -11.04 28.18 -7.66
C ASP A 492 -9.84 28.62 -8.55
N ASP A 493 -9.54 27.69 -9.48
CA ASP A 493 -8.72 27.69 -10.71
C ASP A 493 -7.17 27.48 -10.71
N GLU A 494 -6.77 26.58 -11.61
CA GLU A 494 -5.43 26.06 -11.98
C GLU A 494 -4.96 26.73 -13.32
N PRO A 495 -3.73 26.54 -13.91
CA PRO A 495 -3.06 25.24 -14.13
C PRO A 495 -1.49 25.16 -14.28
N ASN A 496 -1.00 23.92 -14.37
CA ASN A 496 0.15 23.37 -15.15
C ASN A 496 1.63 23.82 -14.99
N LYS A 497 2.46 22.80 -14.70
CA LYS A 497 3.75 22.34 -15.30
C LYS A 497 4.70 23.30 -16.06
N GLU A 498 6.01 23.17 -15.76
CA GLU A 498 7.01 22.46 -16.60
C GLU A 498 8.31 22.17 -15.77
N ASP A 499 9.32 21.52 -16.36
CA ASP A 499 10.45 20.82 -15.68
C ASP A 499 11.60 21.74 -15.16
N VAL A 500 12.70 21.29 -14.53
CA VAL A 500 13.87 20.58 -15.14
C VAL A 500 14.84 20.01 -14.05
N SER A 501 15.58 18.97 -14.46
CA SER A 501 16.67 18.14 -13.86
C SER A 501 17.62 18.63 -12.74
N ASP A 502 17.98 17.66 -11.90
CA ASP A 502 19.34 17.20 -11.46
C ASP A 502 20.41 18.16 -10.89
N ALA A 503 20.81 17.87 -9.65
CA ALA A 503 22.21 17.85 -9.17
C ALA A 503 22.29 17.08 -7.84
N GLU A 504 23.26 16.18 -7.68
CA GLU A 504 23.53 15.45 -6.42
C GLU A 504 24.86 15.87 -5.76
N ASP A 505 24.88 15.65 -4.44
CA ASP A 505 25.99 15.12 -3.63
C ASP A 505 26.93 16.06 -2.84
N SER A 506 27.27 15.61 -1.63
CA SER A 506 28.25 16.13 -0.64
C SER A 506 28.03 17.56 -0.08
N SER A 507 28.40 17.89 1.17
CA SER A 507 29.18 17.17 2.19
C SER A 507 28.60 17.36 3.60
N ASP A 508 28.98 16.46 4.52
CA ASP A 508 28.67 16.57 5.95
C ASP A 508 29.60 17.55 6.70
N GLU A 509 29.34 17.67 8.00
CA GLU A 509 30.07 18.44 9.03
C GLU A 509 29.92 19.97 9.00
N ASP A 510 30.22 20.57 10.16
CA ASP A 510 30.11 21.99 10.49
C ASP A 510 28.82 22.70 10.04
N LEU A 511 27.77 22.58 10.86
CA LEU A 511 27.07 23.74 11.41
C LEU A 511 26.47 23.37 12.77
N ASP A 512 26.96 23.99 13.87
CA ASP A 512 26.19 24.12 15.11
C ASP A 512 26.14 25.57 15.66
N LEU A 513 25.20 25.88 16.59
CA LEU A 513 24.99 27.14 17.38
C LEU A 513 23.67 27.95 17.26
N PHE A 514 23.02 28.16 16.10
CA PHE A 514 21.90 29.14 15.99
C PHE A 514 20.63 28.66 15.25
N PHE A 515 19.98 27.63 15.80
CA PHE A 515 18.52 27.49 15.78
C PHE A 515 18.09 26.94 17.15
N PRO A 516 16.82 27.08 17.60
CA PRO A 516 16.30 26.11 18.55
C PRO A 516 16.46 24.73 17.91
N ASP A 517 17.10 23.80 18.60
CA ASP A 517 17.46 22.51 18.01
C ASP A 517 16.20 21.68 17.73
N TYR A 518 15.67 21.81 16.52
CA TYR A 518 14.49 21.07 16.06
C TYR A 518 14.76 19.57 15.99
N ILE A 519 16.01 19.13 15.86
CA ILE A 519 16.38 17.71 15.91
C ILE A 519 16.24 17.22 17.36
N LYS A 520 16.72 17.99 18.34
CA LYS A 520 16.50 17.67 19.77
C LYS A 520 15.02 17.75 20.17
N VAL A 521 14.27 18.78 19.78
CA VAL A 521 12.83 18.88 20.09
C VAL A 521 12.04 17.74 19.42
N ALA A 522 12.46 17.30 18.23
CA ALA A 522 11.88 16.12 17.57
C ALA A 522 12.25 14.81 18.29
N LYS A 523 13.51 14.65 18.76
CA LYS A 523 13.95 13.53 19.60
C LYS A 523 13.21 13.48 20.94
N GLU A 524 12.97 14.63 21.59
CA GLU A 524 12.12 14.78 22.78
C GLU A 524 10.64 14.45 22.50
N GLN A 525 10.22 14.49 21.22
CA GLN A 525 8.91 13.99 20.76
C GLN A 525 8.95 12.54 20.25
N GLY A 526 10.08 11.83 20.35
CA GLY A 526 10.21 10.43 19.96
C GLY A 526 10.34 10.20 18.45
N LEU A 527 10.66 11.24 17.69
CA LEU A 527 11.02 11.10 16.27
C LEU A 527 12.47 10.58 16.17
N LYS A 528 12.72 9.66 15.24
CA LYS A 528 13.97 8.87 15.16
C LYS A 528 14.77 9.09 13.87
N THR A 529 14.13 9.45 12.75
CA THR A 529 14.78 9.52 11.43
C THR A 529 15.01 10.95 10.95
N ASP A 530 16.03 11.17 10.12
CA ASP A 530 16.32 12.50 9.55
C ASP A 530 15.22 13.00 8.63
N THR A 531 14.45 12.08 8.02
CA THR A 531 13.23 12.42 7.31
C THR A 531 12.17 12.99 8.26
N GLN A 532 11.95 12.37 9.42
CA GLN A 532 11.04 12.90 10.44
C GLN A 532 11.55 14.24 11.02
N PHE A 533 12.86 14.41 11.19
CA PHE A 533 13.47 15.68 11.61
C PHE A 533 13.27 16.80 10.58
N ALA A 534 13.49 16.52 9.29
CA ALA A 534 13.26 17.47 8.20
C ALA A 534 11.77 17.85 8.08
N ILE A 535 10.86 16.88 8.20
CA ILE A 535 9.40 17.12 8.24
C ILE A 535 9.02 17.95 9.48
N PHE A 536 9.60 17.67 10.65
CA PHE A 536 9.31 18.42 11.88
C PHE A 536 9.83 19.85 11.80
N ALA A 537 11.05 20.08 11.31
CA ALA A 537 11.61 21.41 11.07
C ALA A 537 10.79 22.20 10.03
N ALA A 538 10.31 21.54 8.97
CA ALA A 538 9.40 22.15 7.99
C ALA A 538 8.01 22.49 8.57
N LEU A 539 7.52 21.71 9.54
CA LEU A 539 6.23 21.93 10.22
C LEU A 539 6.30 23.01 11.29
N ALA A 540 7.38 23.03 12.09
CA ALA A 540 7.57 23.94 13.22
C ALA A 540 8.16 25.30 12.78
N GLY A 541 8.97 25.33 11.72
CA GLY A 541 9.55 26.54 11.15
C GLY A 541 8.72 27.21 10.06
N ALA A 542 7.51 26.72 9.77
CA ALA A 542 6.58 27.32 8.81
C ALA A 542 5.71 28.40 9.45
N ASN A 543 5.51 29.50 8.73
CA ASN A 543 4.78 30.66 9.25
C ASN A 543 3.25 30.53 9.11
N ASP A 544 2.77 29.74 8.15
CA ASP A 544 1.35 29.47 7.97
C ASP A 544 1.10 28.08 7.37
N HIS A 545 -0.16 27.64 7.36
CA HIS A 545 -0.56 26.34 6.83
C HIS A 545 -0.45 26.18 5.29
N ASN A 546 -0.24 27.26 4.52
CA ASN A 546 0.19 27.15 3.11
C ASN A 546 1.70 26.96 3.04
N ASP A 547 2.47 27.77 3.76
CA ASP A 547 3.93 27.70 3.85
C ASP A 547 4.40 26.30 4.29
N ALA A 548 3.78 25.72 5.32
CA ALA A 548 4.02 24.33 5.74
C ALA A 548 3.80 23.33 4.59
N TYR A 549 2.69 23.47 3.86
CA TYR A 549 2.35 22.61 2.72
C TYR A 549 3.35 22.76 1.56
N PHE A 550 3.76 23.99 1.23
CA PHE A 550 4.79 24.25 0.23
C PHE A 550 6.19 23.78 0.66
N ARG A 551 6.53 23.83 1.96
CA ARG A 551 7.77 23.26 2.49
C ARG A 551 7.76 21.74 2.39
N PHE A 552 6.65 21.06 2.71
CA PHE A 552 6.52 19.62 2.47
C PHE A 552 6.63 19.23 0.99
N GLN A 553 6.15 20.05 0.06
CA GLN A 553 6.38 19.83 -1.37
C GLN A 553 7.85 19.99 -1.78
N LYS A 554 8.61 20.86 -1.11
CA LYS A 554 10.05 21.11 -1.37
C LYS A 554 11.01 20.11 -0.74
N LEU A 555 10.56 19.29 0.22
CA LEU A 555 11.39 18.26 0.86
C LEU A 555 11.66 17.04 -0.03
N SER A 556 11.22 17.02 -1.29
CA SER A 556 11.43 15.94 -2.29
C SER A 556 11.06 14.52 -1.82
N LEU A 557 10.22 14.40 -0.78
CA LEU A 557 9.94 13.16 -0.07
C LEU A 557 9.49 12.04 -1.01
N ASN A 558 10.13 10.88 -0.90
CA ASN A 558 9.84 9.68 -1.70
C ASN A 558 8.46 9.08 -1.36
N LYS A 559 8.03 8.07 -2.13
CA LYS A 559 6.70 7.44 -2.04
C LYS A 559 6.37 6.87 -0.64
N ASN A 560 7.39 6.51 0.16
CA ASN A 560 7.24 5.96 1.51
C ASN A 560 7.38 7.04 2.59
N GLN A 561 8.39 7.91 2.48
CA GLN A 561 8.64 9.05 3.39
C GLN A 561 7.42 9.97 3.54
N ARG A 562 6.60 10.15 2.49
CA ARG A 562 5.34 10.92 2.56
C ARG A 562 4.33 10.39 3.57
N ARG A 563 4.42 9.12 4.01
CA ARG A 563 3.58 8.56 5.08
C ARG A 563 3.97 9.07 6.47
N GLU A 564 5.25 9.42 6.68
CA GLU A 564 5.75 9.92 7.96
C GLU A 564 5.19 11.31 8.30
N VAL A 565 4.79 12.11 7.30
CA VAL A 565 4.17 13.41 7.50
C VAL A 565 2.93 13.32 8.40
N ALA A 566 2.14 12.25 8.29
CA ALA A 566 0.98 12.04 9.16
C ALA A 566 1.37 11.74 10.62
N LEU A 567 2.45 10.96 10.83
CA LEU A 567 3.00 10.68 12.15
C LEU A 567 3.54 11.96 12.81
N VAL A 568 4.38 12.73 12.10
CA VAL A 568 4.99 13.95 12.64
C VAL A 568 3.93 15.01 12.98
N VAL A 569 2.89 15.17 12.13
CA VAL A 569 1.79 16.10 12.40
C VAL A 569 0.92 15.66 13.59
N LEU A 570 0.68 14.35 13.77
CA LEU A 570 -0.03 13.84 14.96
C LEU A 570 0.80 14.01 16.24
N GLN A 571 2.08 13.67 16.20
CA GLN A 571 3.00 13.73 17.35
C GLN A 571 3.16 15.17 17.86
N ALA A 572 3.41 16.12 16.95
CA ALA A 572 3.56 17.54 17.26
C ALA A 572 2.25 18.15 17.81
N ALA A 573 1.12 17.85 17.17
CA ALA A 573 -0.19 18.35 17.61
C ALA A 573 -0.65 17.76 18.96
N GLY A 574 -0.14 16.58 19.33
CA GLY A 574 -0.34 15.99 20.66
C GLY A 574 0.54 16.66 21.72
N ALA A 575 1.83 16.82 21.43
CA ALA A 575 2.83 17.32 22.38
C ALA A 575 2.67 18.81 22.75
N GLU A 576 2.16 19.64 21.83
CA GLU A 576 1.96 21.07 22.05
C GLU A 576 0.84 21.37 23.07
N GLN A 577 1.11 22.21 24.07
CA GLN A 577 0.12 22.67 25.04
C GLN A 577 0.12 24.22 25.14
N PRO A 578 -1.03 24.89 24.92
CA PRO A 578 -2.35 24.36 24.56
C PRO A 578 -2.50 24.10 23.05
N TYR A 579 -3.38 23.13 22.71
CA TYR A 579 -3.74 22.76 21.33
C TYR A 579 -3.92 23.93 20.34
N ASN A 580 -3.08 23.94 19.29
CA ASN A 580 -3.16 24.90 18.20
C ASN A 580 -3.97 24.37 17.00
N PRO A 581 -5.00 25.10 16.52
CA PRO A 581 -5.75 24.73 15.31
C PRO A 581 -4.91 24.67 14.02
N TYR A 582 -3.70 25.24 14.01
CA TYR A 582 -2.74 25.19 12.89
C TYR A 582 -2.56 23.77 12.33
N TYR A 583 -2.26 22.79 13.17
CA TYR A 583 -2.04 21.40 12.75
C TYR A 583 -3.27 20.78 12.06
N ALA A 584 -4.49 21.18 12.47
CA ALA A 584 -5.71 20.76 11.80
C ALA A 584 -5.90 21.43 10.44
N LEU A 585 -5.41 22.66 10.23
CA LEU A 585 -5.44 23.33 8.92
C LEU A 585 -4.39 22.75 7.96
N VAL A 586 -3.21 22.41 8.47
CA VAL A 586 -2.15 21.71 7.72
C VAL A 586 -2.61 20.30 7.32
N ALA A 587 -3.08 19.50 8.28
CA ALA A 587 -3.57 18.15 8.02
C ALA A 587 -4.74 18.11 7.02
N LYS A 588 -5.63 19.12 7.02
CA LYS A 588 -6.73 19.23 6.04
C LYS A 588 -6.25 19.41 4.61
N LYS A 589 -5.14 20.14 4.38
CA LYS A 589 -4.52 20.28 3.05
C LYS A 589 -3.75 19.03 2.66
N LEU A 590 -3.00 18.44 3.58
CA LEU A 590 -2.29 17.17 3.35
C LEU A 590 -3.24 16.01 3.00
N CYS A 591 -4.41 15.93 3.64
CA CYS A 591 -5.45 14.94 3.36
C CYS A 591 -6.12 15.11 1.97
N ALA A 592 -5.71 16.08 1.14
CA ALA A 592 -6.05 16.07 -0.29
C ALA A 592 -5.41 14.85 -0.99
N ASP A 593 -4.16 14.51 -0.66
CA ASP A 593 -3.52 13.27 -1.09
C ASP A 593 -4.16 12.07 -0.35
N GLY A 594 -4.70 11.11 -1.10
CA GLY A 594 -5.32 9.91 -0.56
C GLY A 594 -4.34 9.01 0.23
N ARG A 595 -3.04 9.04 -0.10
CA ARG A 595 -2.00 8.27 0.59
C ARG A 595 -1.69 8.86 1.97
N ILE A 596 -1.59 10.19 2.07
CA ILE A 596 -1.38 10.87 3.36
C ILE A 596 -2.66 10.80 4.21
N ARG A 597 -3.85 10.89 3.59
CA ARG A 597 -5.13 10.64 4.25
C ARG A 597 -5.21 9.24 4.87
N PHE A 598 -4.74 8.21 4.15
CA PHE A 598 -4.63 6.85 4.69
C PHE A 598 -3.60 6.77 5.82
N ALA A 599 -2.44 7.43 5.71
CA ALA A 599 -1.44 7.47 6.77
C ALA A 599 -1.95 8.11 8.07
N PHE A 600 -2.81 9.14 8.01
CA PHE A 600 -3.49 9.67 9.20
C PHE A 600 -4.48 8.67 9.82
N GLN A 601 -5.12 7.83 9.02
CA GLN A 601 -6.03 6.78 9.48
C GLN A 601 -5.28 5.60 10.13
N ASP A 602 -4.19 5.16 9.49
CA ASP A 602 -3.30 4.11 9.96
C ASP A 602 -2.60 4.49 11.28
N ARG A 603 -2.08 5.71 11.40
CA ARG A 603 -1.49 6.18 12.66
C ARG A 603 -2.50 6.38 13.78
N LEU A 604 -3.78 6.64 13.48
CA LEU A 604 -4.85 6.60 14.47
C LEU A 604 -5.12 5.16 14.96
N TRP A 605 -5.04 4.17 14.07
CA TRP A 605 -5.14 2.74 14.42
C TRP A 605 -3.96 2.24 15.25
N TYR A 606 -2.74 2.71 14.97
CA TYR A 606 -1.57 2.48 15.82
C TYR A 606 -1.75 3.08 17.23
N ILE A 607 -2.31 4.28 17.35
CA ILE A 607 -2.64 4.88 18.65
C ILE A 607 -3.65 4.03 19.43
N PHE A 608 -4.65 3.43 18.78
CA PHE A 608 -5.58 2.52 19.46
C PHE A 608 -4.89 1.24 19.96
N ARG A 609 -3.96 0.66 19.18
CA ARG A 609 -3.13 -0.48 19.63
C ARG A 609 -2.27 -0.12 20.84
N ARG A 610 -1.57 1.03 20.83
CA ARG A 610 -0.82 1.55 22.00
C ARG A 610 -1.70 1.96 23.21
N LEU A 611 -3.02 1.98 23.07
CA LEU A 611 -3.96 2.11 24.20
C LEU A 611 -4.53 0.74 24.66
N GLY A 612 -4.07 -0.34 24.02
CA GLY A 612 -4.41 -1.72 24.30
C GLY A 612 -5.70 -2.22 23.63
N GLU A 613 -6.24 -1.51 22.64
CA GLU A 613 -7.39 -2.02 21.88
C GLU A 613 -6.90 -3.05 20.84
N SER A 614 -7.54 -4.22 20.74
CA SER A 614 -7.33 -5.07 19.58
C SER A 614 -7.94 -4.38 18.35
N VAL A 615 -7.14 -4.23 17.31
CA VAL A 615 -7.50 -3.52 16.09
C VAL A 615 -7.41 -4.51 14.94
N PHE A 616 -8.57 -4.86 14.38
CA PHE A 616 -8.71 -5.88 13.32
C PHE A 616 -8.17 -7.27 13.67
N GLU A 617 -8.38 -7.71 14.93
CA GLU A 617 -8.05 -9.06 15.43
C GLU A 617 -6.54 -9.34 15.57
N GLU A 618 -5.70 -8.31 15.44
CA GLU A 618 -4.32 -8.34 15.95
C GLU A 618 -4.37 -8.06 17.46
N GLU A 619 -3.77 -8.94 18.26
CA GLU A 619 -3.46 -8.63 19.66
C GLU A 619 -2.25 -7.67 19.70
N GLY A 620 -2.23 -6.77 20.68
CA GLY A 620 -1.08 -5.88 20.87
C GLY A 620 0.10 -6.71 21.36
N ASN A 621 1.18 -6.74 20.58
CA ASN A 621 2.39 -7.48 20.93
C ASN A 621 3.12 -6.75 22.08
N ASP A 622 3.53 -7.47 23.12
CA ASP A 622 4.12 -6.86 24.33
C ASP A 622 5.41 -6.07 24.02
N ASP A 623 6.09 -6.38 22.92
CA ASP A 623 7.28 -5.67 22.43
C ASP A 623 7.00 -4.21 21.96
N GLU A 624 5.74 -3.77 21.80
CA GLU A 624 5.41 -2.38 21.41
C GLU A 624 5.58 -1.34 22.56
N GLU A 625 5.99 -1.74 23.78
CA GLU A 625 6.16 -0.82 24.92
C GLU A 625 7.44 0.05 24.86
N GLU A 626 8.49 -0.33 24.13
CA GLU A 626 9.82 0.34 24.22
C GLU A 626 9.89 1.76 23.61
N ASP A 627 8.87 2.22 22.87
CA ASP A 627 8.84 3.56 22.27
C ASP A 627 8.51 4.64 23.34
N ALA A 628 9.57 5.11 24.01
CA ALA A 628 9.65 5.90 25.26
C ALA A 628 8.89 7.25 25.37
N VAL A 629 7.91 7.53 24.50
CA VAL A 629 7.03 8.71 24.59
C VAL A 629 5.60 8.28 24.95
N GLY A 630 5.26 8.50 26.22
CA GLY A 630 3.99 8.12 26.82
C GLY A 630 2.78 8.95 26.36
N LEU A 631 1.64 8.26 26.20
CA LEU A 631 0.33 8.89 25.96
C LEU A 631 -0.29 9.35 27.29
N ASP A 632 0.00 10.60 27.67
CA ASP A 632 -0.63 11.34 28.77
C ASP A 632 -2.05 11.84 28.41
N GLU A 633 -2.84 12.28 29.41
CA GLU A 633 -4.24 12.69 29.17
C GLU A 633 -4.38 13.94 28.29
N ASP A 634 -3.39 14.85 28.28
CA ASP A 634 -3.43 16.10 27.51
C ASP A 634 -3.03 15.91 26.04
N ARG A 635 -2.06 15.03 25.75
CA ARG A 635 -1.73 14.55 24.39
C ARG A 635 -2.91 13.84 23.76
N LEU A 636 -3.62 13.00 24.52
CA LEU A 636 -4.84 12.33 24.06
C LEU A 636 -5.96 13.34 23.78
N ALA A 637 -6.14 14.35 24.64
CA ALA A 637 -7.11 15.40 24.41
C ALA A 637 -6.81 16.22 23.14
N ASN A 638 -5.54 16.50 22.85
CA ASN A 638 -5.13 17.29 21.69
C ASN A 638 -5.17 16.49 20.38
N THR A 639 -4.75 15.22 20.44
CA THR A 639 -4.92 14.27 19.33
C THR A 639 -6.41 14.10 18.96
N GLY A 640 -7.28 13.95 19.95
CA GLY A 640 -8.73 13.86 19.74
C GLY A 640 -9.32 15.13 19.09
N ARG A 641 -8.84 16.33 19.48
CA ARG A 641 -9.23 17.61 18.84
C ARG A 641 -8.82 17.66 17.36
N LEU A 642 -7.61 17.22 17.01
CA LEU A 642 -7.13 17.15 15.63
C LEU A 642 -7.98 16.19 14.78
N VAL A 643 -8.12 14.95 15.23
CA VAL A 643 -8.90 13.91 14.52
C VAL A 643 -10.36 14.32 14.36
N GLY A 644 -11.00 14.83 15.42
CA GLY A 644 -12.38 15.30 15.35
C GLY A 644 -12.56 16.50 14.41
N SER A 645 -11.59 17.42 14.33
CA SER A 645 -11.65 18.54 13.39
C SER A 645 -11.42 18.12 11.92
N LEU A 646 -10.69 17.03 11.66
CA LEU A 646 -10.54 16.41 10.33
C LEU A 646 -11.81 15.69 9.87
N VAL A 647 -12.51 15.02 10.79
CA VAL A 647 -13.82 14.42 10.52
C VAL A 647 -14.88 15.51 10.29
N ALA A 648 -14.86 16.59 11.07
CA ALA A 648 -15.74 17.76 10.89
C ALA A 648 -15.49 18.54 9.58
N SER A 649 -14.40 18.27 8.84
CA SER A 649 -14.15 18.80 7.50
C SER A 649 -14.36 17.80 6.37
N SER A 650 -14.81 16.57 6.66
CA SER A 650 -14.85 15.46 5.69
C SER A 650 -13.48 15.18 5.06
N SER A 651 -12.38 15.51 5.75
CA SER A 651 -11.01 15.25 5.31
C SER A 651 -10.52 13.87 5.74
N LEU A 652 -11.08 13.35 6.84
CA LEU A 652 -11.01 11.96 7.28
C LEU A 652 -12.45 11.48 7.49
N SER A 653 -12.78 10.23 7.12
CA SER A 653 -14.13 9.69 7.35
C SER A 653 -14.28 9.21 8.80
N ILE A 654 -15.48 9.35 9.37
CA ILE A 654 -15.83 8.75 10.67
C ILE A 654 -15.67 7.22 10.67
N LYS A 655 -15.68 6.58 9.49
CA LYS A 655 -15.35 5.15 9.30
C LYS A 655 -13.94 4.78 9.75
N ALA A 656 -13.05 5.75 10.02
CA ALA A 656 -11.78 5.51 10.70
C ALA A 656 -11.95 4.86 12.09
N LEU A 657 -13.08 5.09 12.77
CA LEU A 657 -13.36 4.51 14.10
C LEU A 657 -13.91 3.08 14.06
N LYS A 658 -14.06 2.47 12.87
CA LYS A 658 -14.70 1.14 12.69
C LYS A 658 -13.99 -0.04 13.37
N CYS A 659 -12.74 0.17 13.82
CA CYS A 659 -11.90 -0.85 14.44
C CYS A 659 -12.10 -0.99 15.96
N LEU A 660 -12.89 -0.12 16.59
CA LEU A 660 -13.15 -0.14 18.03
C LEU A 660 -14.47 -0.86 18.34
N ASP A 661 -14.45 -1.81 19.26
CA ASP A 661 -15.67 -2.26 19.95
C ASP A 661 -16.06 -1.23 21.02
N ILE A 662 -16.66 -0.12 20.57
CA ILE A 662 -17.03 1.05 21.38
C ILE A 662 -17.81 0.70 22.68
N PRO A 663 -18.64 -0.37 22.77
CA PRO A 663 -19.15 -0.89 24.03
C PRO A 663 -18.11 -1.25 25.10
N SER A 664 -16.98 -1.86 24.73
CA SER A 664 -16.00 -2.45 25.65
C SER A 664 -14.67 -1.69 25.81
N ILE A 665 -14.39 -0.68 24.97
CA ILE A 665 -13.10 0.06 24.94
C ILE A 665 -12.50 0.45 26.30
N LYS A 666 -11.17 0.41 26.36
CA LYS A 666 -10.35 0.76 27.53
C LYS A 666 -10.46 2.25 27.88
N LYS A 667 -10.15 2.56 29.15
CA LYS A 667 -10.39 3.89 29.76
C LYS A 667 -9.72 5.05 29.01
N LYS A 668 -8.47 4.89 28.57
CA LYS A 668 -7.75 5.93 27.80
C LYS A 668 -8.39 6.18 26.43
N THR A 669 -8.81 5.12 25.74
CA THR A 669 -9.52 5.17 24.46
C THR A 669 -10.88 5.86 24.58
N SER A 670 -11.61 5.62 25.68
CA SER A 670 -12.83 6.37 26.01
C SER A 670 -12.55 7.87 26.06
N HIS A 671 -11.50 8.32 26.77
CA HIS A 671 -11.15 9.75 26.83
C HIS A 671 -10.80 10.32 25.44
N LEU A 672 -10.05 9.58 24.62
CA LEU A 672 -9.71 9.99 23.25
C LEU A 672 -10.97 10.13 22.37
N LEU A 673 -11.88 9.14 22.42
CA LEU A 673 -13.15 9.15 21.68
C LEU A 673 -14.10 10.28 22.15
N GLU A 674 -14.13 10.58 23.45
CA GLU A 674 -14.85 11.73 24.00
C GLU A 674 -14.36 13.04 23.38
N HIS A 675 -13.04 13.25 23.29
CA HIS A 675 -12.47 14.46 22.71
C HIS A 675 -12.66 14.54 21.17
N VAL A 676 -12.63 13.42 20.46
CA VAL A 676 -13.00 13.34 19.02
C VAL A 676 -14.44 13.78 18.81
N LEU A 677 -15.40 13.21 19.53
CA LEU A 677 -16.81 13.50 19.36
C LEU A 677 -17.15 14.96 19.74
N VAL A 678 -16.64 15.45 20.87
CA VAL A 678 -16.82 16.86 21.29
C VAL A 678 -16.26 17.82 20.23
N ALA A 679 -15.11 17.52 19.64
CA ALA A 679 -14.54 18.34 18.56
C ALA A 679 -15.40 18.31 17.29
N ILE A 680 -15.98 17.16 16.91
CA ILE A 680 -16.90 17.05 15.76
C ILE A 680 -18.13 17.94 15.97
N PHE A 681 -18.85 17.81 17.09
CA PHE A 681 -20.06 18.61 17.35
C PHE A 681 -19.74 20.11 17.41
N ARG A 682 -18.64 20.49 18.09
CA ARG A 682 -18.21 21.89 18.21
C ARG A 682 -17.86 22.53 16.87
N ASP A 683 -17.13 21.82 16.01
CA ASP A 683 -16.65 22.38 14.74
C ASP A 683 -17.74 22.33 13.64
N CYS A 684 -18.72 21.42 13.73
CA CYS A 684 -19.92 21.46 12.87
C CYS A 684 -20.85 22.63 13.23
N ARG A 685 -21.09 22.89 14.53
CA ARG A 685 -21.92 24.02 15.02
C ARG A 685 -21.39 25.39 14.57
N LYS A 686 -20.09 25.50 14.24
CA LYS A 686 -19.46 26.72 13.72
C LYS A 686 -19.69 26.98 12.22
N LYS A 687 -20.10 25.98 11.44
CA LYS A 687 -20.26 26.09 9.98
C LYS A 687 -21.68 26.47 9.55
N ASP A 688 -22.68 25.91 10.22
CA ASP A 688 -24.09 26.06 9.84
C ASP A 688 -24.83 27.09 10.70
N LYS A 689 -25.39 28.11 10.03
CA LYS A 689 -26.29 29.11 10.68
C LYS A 689 -27.61 28.49 11.17
N THR A 690 -27.91 27.26 10.76
CA THR A 690 -29.07 26.44 11.13
C THR A 690 -28.79 25.44 12.27
N GLY A 691 -27.63 25.53 12.92
CA GLY A 691 -27.31 24.76 14.14
C GLY A 691 -26.47 23.49 13.95
N GLY A 692 -25.93 23.24 12.75
CA GLY A 692 -25.04 22.10 12.47
C GLY A 692 -25.73 20.85 11.90
N HIS A 693 -27.04 20.86 11.74
CA HIS A 693 -27.83 19.65 11.49
C HIS A 693 -27.50 18.92 10.19
N GLU A 694 -27.40 19.62 9.04
CA GLU A 694 -27.09 18.97 7.76
C GLU A 694 -25.66 18.43 7.71
N THR A 695 -24.70 19.21 8.23
CA THR A 695 -23.30 18.76 8.32
C THR A 695 -23.14 17.53 9.22
N LEU A 696 -23.83 17.51 10.37
CA LEU A 696 -23.83 16.36 11.28
C LEU A 696 -24.55 15.15 10.69
N GLU A 697 -25.71 15.33 10.04
CA GLU A 697 -26.39 14.21 9.38
C GLU A 697 -25.51 13.62 8.27
N ARG A 698 -24.79 14.44 7.48
CA ARG A 698 -23.87 13.91 6.46
C ARG A 698 -22.74 13.06 7.07
N ILE A 699 -22.10 13.53 8.14
CA ILE A 699 -21.01 12.81 8.82
C ILE A 699 -21.53 11.51 9.47
N PHE A 700 -22.61 11.58 10.25
CA PHE A 700 -23.15 10.38 10.92
C PHE A 700 -23.92 9.45 9.98
N LYS A 701 -24.29 9.88 8.77
CA LYS A 701 -24.76 9.00 7.69
C LYS A 701 -23.65 8.06 7.20
N GLU A 702 -22.40 8.53 7.09
CA GLU A 702 -21.27 7.63 6.82
C GLU A 702 -21.08 6.59 7.93
N ALA A 703 -21.32 6.94 9.20
CA ALA A 703 -21.32 5.96 10.29
C ALA A 703 -22.51 4.98 10.21
N ALA A 704 -23.69 5.45 9.77
CA ALA A 704 -24.91 4.66 9.63
C ALA A 704 -24.85 3.58 8.53
N ASP A 705 -23.87 3.66 7.62
CA ASP A 705 -23.60 2.59 6.64
C ASP A 705 -23.07 1.28 7.29
N GLY A 706 -22.60 1.32 8.55
CA GLY A 706 -22.07 0.17 9.27
C GLY A 706 -22.76 -0.04 10.61
N ALA A 707 -23.55 -1.11 10.74
CA ALA A 707 -24.42 -1.35 11.89
C ALA A 707 -23.69 -1.32 13.25
N VAL A 708 -22.53 -1.98 13.35
CA VAL A 708 -21.72 -2.04 14.58
C VAL A 708 -21.22 -0.67 15.02
N LEU A 709 -20.63 0.10 14.10
CA LEU A 709 -20.13 1.46 14.39
C LEU A 709 -21.27 2.41 14.78
N ALA A 710 -22.42 2.32 14.11
CA ALA A 710 -23.61 3.10 14.43
C ALA A 710 -24.17 2.77 15.83
N ALA A 711 -24.29 1.48 16.16
CA ALA A 711 -24.77 1.01 17.46
C ALA A 711 -23.80 1.38 18.60
N GLY A 712 -22.49 1.20 18.38
CA GLY A 712 -21.44 1.58 19.32
C GLY A 712 -21.42 3.08 19.61
N LEU A 713 -21.43 3.92 18.56
CA LEU A 713 -21.52 5.37 18.70
C LEU A 713 -22.81 5.81 19.41
N HIS A 714 -23.96 5.20 19.11
CA HIS A 714 -25.21 5.48 19.80
C HIS A 714 -25.14 5.12 21.29
N PHE A 715 -24.61 3.95 21.64
CA PHE A 715 -24.38 3.53 23.02
C PHE A 715 -23.46 4.50 23.76
N PHE A 716 -22.38 4.94 23.12
CA PHE A 716 -21.39 5.85 23.70
C PHE A 716 -21.93 7.27 23.91
N LEU A 717 -22.67 7.82 22.93
CA LEU A 717 -23.38 9.10 23.08
C LEU A 717 -24.44 9.02 24.18
N GLY A 718 -25.15 7.88 24.28
CA GLY A 718 -26.05 7.57 25.40
C GLY A 718 -25.32 7.56 26.76
N LYS A 719 -24.16 6.90 26.85
CA LYS A 719 -23.29 6.83 28.04
C LYS A 719 -22.79 8.22 28.44
N LEU A 720 -22.35 9.04 27.48
CA LEU A 720 -21.94 10.43 27.69
C LEU A 720 -23.07 11.30 28.22
N SER A 721 -24.26 11.21 27.63
CA SER A 721 -25.43 11.99 28.07
C SER A 721 -25.82 11.71 29.54
N LYS A 722 -25.53 10.50 30.04
CA LYS A 722 -25.81 10.03 31.40
C LYS A 722 -24.65 10.28 32.38
N SER A 723 -23.39 10.24 31.93
CA SER A 723 -22.18 10.53 32.74
C SER A 723 -22.04 12.03 33.10
N ALA A 724 -22.81 12.88 32.40
CA ALA A 724 -22.94 14.32 32.54
C ALA A 724 -23.17 14.86 33.97
N GLY A 725 -22.11 14.90 34.79
CA GLY A 725 -22.13 15.54 36.12
C GLY A 725 -21.13 14.98 37.14
N LYS A 726 -20.56 13.79 36.93
CA LYS A 726 -19.68 13.13 37.93
C LYS A 726 -18.17 13.19 37.64
N SER A 727 -17.77 13.45 36.39
CA SER A 727 -16.36 13.34 35.96
C SER A 727 -15.53 14.62 36.15
N GLY A 728 -16.12 15.81 35.98
CA GLY A 728 -15.43 17.12 36.02
C GLY A 728 -14.54 17.44 34.80
N ARG A 729 -14.17 16.44 33.99
CA ARG A 729 -13.18 16.53 32.90
C ARG A 729 -13.64 17.23 31.61
N VAL A 730 -14.96 17.41 31.42
CA VAL A 730 -15.55 18.08 30.24
C VAL A 730 -16.46 19.21 30.71
N LYS A 731 -16.39 20.39 30.06
CA LYS A 731 -17.20 21.54 30.46
C LYS A 731 -18.69 21.25 30.26
N LYS A 732 -19.52 21.73 31.19
CA LYS A 732 -20.98 21.52 31.17
C LYS A 732 -21.62 22.00 29.85
N SER A 733 -21.16 23.12 29.31
CA SER A 733 -21.52 23.68 27.99
C SER A 733 -21.34 22.71 26.82
N ASP A 734 -20.30 21.90 26.87
CA ASP A 734 -19.88 21.04 25.77
C ASP A 734 -20.73 19.76 25.81
N VAL A 735 -21.05 19.29 27.01
CA VAL A 735 -22.00 18.20 27.26
C VAL A 735 -23.45 18.62 26.98
N GLU A 736 -23.81 19.87 27.27
CA GLU A 736 -25.09 20.46 26.85
C GLU A 736 -25.17 20.57 25.32
N THR A 737 -24.08 20.94 24.63
CA THR A 737 -24.01 20.91 23.15
C THR A 737 -24.21 19.52 22.55
N VAL A 738 -23.64 18.47 23.18
CA VAL A 738 -23.90 17.07 22.76
C VAL A 738 -25.36 16.67 23.01
N LYS A 739 -25.96 17.09 24.13
CA LYS A 739 -27.38 16.83 24.42
C LYS A 739 -28.34 17.54 23.47
N GLU A 740 -28.08 18.81 23.15
CA GLU A 740 -28.85 19.56 22.15
C GLU A 740 -28.86 18.81 20.81
N GLY A 741 -27.68 18.59 20.21
CA GLY A 741 -27.58 17.97 18.88
C GLY A 741 -28.12 16.53 18.78
N PHE A 742 -28.11 15.78 19.88
CA PHE A 742 -28.68 14.42 19.94
C PHE A 742 -30.22 14.43 20.06
N VAL A 743 -30.80 15.45 20.71
CA VAL A 743 -32.25 15.57 20.92
C VAL A 743 -32.95 16.28 19.76
N THR A 744 -32.32 17.25 19.10
CA THR A 744 -32.96 18.05 18.04
C THR A 744 -32.94 17.42 16.65
N SER A 745 -32.47 16.17 16.48
CA SER A 745 -32.63 15.41 15.23
C SER A 745 -33.51 14.15 15.42
N PRO A 746 -34.85 14.27 15.25
CA PRO A 746 -35.75 13.14 15.19
C PRO A 746 -35.41 12.15 14.05
N ALA A 747 -34.71 12.59 13.00
CA ALA A 747 -34.30 11.73 11.88
C ALA A 747 -33.19 10.76 12.29
N LEU A 748 -32.18 11.23 13.04
CA LEU A 748 -31.14 10.37 13.63
C LEU A 748 -31.74 9.48 14.72
N ALA A 749 -32.51 10.05 15.66
CA ALA A 749 -33.11 9.30 16.75
C ALA A 749 -34.10 8.21 16.27
N SER A 750 -34.90 8.46 15.23
CA SER A 750 -35.84 7.48 14.65
C SER A 750 -35.21 6.50 13.65
N ARG A 751 -33.95 6.71 13.24
CA ARG A 751 -33.12 5.69 12.58
C ARG A 751 -32.43 4.80 13.62
N TRP A 752 -31.74 5.39 14.59
CA TRP A 752 -31.01 4.66 15.62
C TRP A 752 -31.91 3.87 16.59
N SER A 753 -33.11 4.37 16.93
CA SER A 753 -34.08 3.57 17.72
C SER A 753 -34.63 2.36 16.97
N ARG A 754 -34.64 2.36 15.64
CA ARG A 754 -34.96 1.14 14.84
C ARG A 754 -33.83 0.12 14.88
N SER A 755 -32.58 0.53 15.14
CA SER A 755 -31.45 -0.40 15.34
C SER A 755 -31.52 -1.18 16.66
N TYR A 756 -32.32 -0.77 17.65
CA TYR A 756 -32.60 -1.57 18.85
C TYR A 756 -33.57 -2.74 18.62
N ALA A 757 -34.12 -2.84 17.40
CA ALA A 757 -34.79 -4.02 16.89
C ALA A 757 -34.12 -4.46 15.58
N SER A 758 -32.78 -4.52 15.58
CA SER A 758 -32.07 -5.15 14.46
C SER A 758 -32.37 -6.64 14.46
N ALA A 759 -33.24 -7.07 13.54
CA ALA A 759 -33.02 -8.35 12.87
C ALA A 759 -31.58 -8.35 12.30
N ALA A 760 -30.97 -9.53 12.18
CA ALA A 760 -29.61 -9.66 11.65
C ALA A 760 -29.48 -8.93 10.31
N GLU A 761 -28.38 -8.18 10.10
CA GLU A 761 -28.18 -7.40 8.89
C GLU A 761 -28.19 -8.34 7.67
N GLU A 762 -29.22 -8.20 6.83
CA GLU A 762 -29.52 -9.15 5.76
C GLU A 762 -28.38 -9.21 4.74
N LYS A 763 -27.74 -10.38 4.66
CA LYS A 763 -26.62 -10.65 3.76
C LYS A 763 -27.13 -10.86 2.33
N ASP A 764 -26.31 -10.56 1.33
CA ASP A 764 -26.66 -10.86 -0.06
C ASP A 764 -26.47 -12.36 -0.36
N LEU A 765 -25.48 -13.00 0.30
CA LEU A 765 -25.20 -14.43 0.21
C LEU A 765 -24.66 -14.98 1.55
N VAL A 766 -25.21 -16.09 2.02
CA VAL A 766 -24.62 -16.93 3.08
C VAL A 766 -24.12 -18.25 2.48
N ILE A 767 -22.91 -18.65 2.83
CA ILE A 767 -22.25 -19.86 2.34
C ILE A 767 -22.05 -20.81 3.53
N ILE A 768 -22.49 -22.06 3.40
CA ILE A 768 -22.41 -23.07 4.45
C ILE A 768 -21.40 -24.15 4.05
N GLY A 769 -20.29 -24.21 4.79
CA GLY A 769 -19.08 -24.96 4.46
C GLY A 769 -17.98 -24.03 3.93
N GLY A 770 -16.81 -24.06 4.57
CA GLY A 770 -15.61 -23.33 4.17
C GLY A 770 -14.63 -24.19 3.36
N GLY A 771 -15.13 -25.27 2.75
CA GLY A 771 -14.39 -26.10 1.80
C GLY A 771 -14.06 -25.37 0.49
N VAL A 772 -13.50 -26.10 -0.46
CA VAL A 772 -13.02 -25.57 -1.76
C VAL A 772 -14.07 -24.73 -2.49
N ALA A 773 -15.24 -25.31 -2.78
CA ALA A 773 -16.40 -24.56 -3.30
C ALA A 773 -16.78 -23.36 -2.40
N GLY A 774 -16.72 -23.52 -1.09
CA GLY A 774 -17.14 -22.53 -0.12
C GLY A 774 -16.27 -21.28 -0.12
N TYR A 775 -14.94 -21.43 0.02
CA TYR A 775 -14.03 -20.28 0.02
C TYR A 775 -13.91 -19.65 -1.36
N VAL A 776 -13.96 -20.41 -2.47
CA VAL A 776 -13.94 -19.84 -3.83
C VAL A 776 -15.21 -19.03 -4.09
N ALA A 777 -16.40 -19.56 -3.75
CA ALA A 777 -17.64 -18.79 -3.84
C ALA A 777 -17.58 -17.54 -2.95
N ALA A 778 -17.02 -17.63 -1.74
CA ALA A 778 -16.92 -16.50 -0.83
C ALA A 778 -16.04 -15.37 -1.39
N ILE A 779 -14.84 -15.73 -1.87
CA ILE A 779 -13.90 -14.80 -2.50
C ILE A 779 -14.53 -14.17 -3.75
N LYS A 780 -15.07 -14.99 -4.66
CA LYS A 780 -15.71 -14.52 -5.90
C LYS A 780 -16.92 -13.62 -5.63
N ALA A 781 -17.75 -13.94 -4.63
CA ALA A 781 -18.89 -13.11 -4.25
C ALA A 781 -18.47 -11.78 -3.61
N GLY A 782 -17.38 -11.76 -2.83
CA GLY A 782 -16.76 -10.53 -2.33
C GLY A 782 -16.18 -9.65 -3.45
N GLN A 783 -15.49 -10.25 -4.42
CA GLN A 783 -15.00 -9.56 -5.63
C GLN A 783 -16.13 -8.95 -6.47
N GLU A 784 -17.24 -9.67 -6.62
CA GLU A 784 -18.45 -9.19 -7.28
C GLU A 784 -19.25 -8.21 -6.37
N GLY A 785 -18.73 -7.81 -5.21
CA GLY A 785 -19.26 -6.74 -4.35
C GLY A 785 -20.55 -7.08 -3.60
N LEU A 786 -20.77 -8.36 -3.26
CA LEU A 786 -21.88 -8.82 -2.43
C LEU A 786 -21.52 -8.75 -0.93
N LYS A 787 -22.51 -8.57 -0.04
CA LYS A 787 -22.33 -8.83 1.39
C LYS A 787 -22.38 -10.33 1.65
N VAL A 788 -21.22 -10.92 1.92
CA VAL A 788 -21.04 -12.38 2.07
C VAL A 788 -20.71 -12.76 3.51
N THR A 789 -21.33 -13.83 3.99
CA THR A 789 -20.89 -14.57 5.18
C THR A 789 -20.55 -16.01 4.82
N CYS A 790 -19.40 -16.51 5.28
CA CYS A 790 -18.99 -17.91 5.15
C CYS A 790 -18.98 -18.58 6.52
N ILE A 791 -19.59 -19.77 6.63
CA ILE A 791 -19.76 -20.52 7.88
C ILE A 791 -18.99 -21.85 7.77
N GLU A 792 -18.03 -22.09 8.67
CA GLU A 792 -17.29 -23.37 8.73
C GLU A 792 -17.19 -23.87 10.18
N LYS A 793 -17.53 -25.15 10.39
CA LYS A 793 -17.53 -25.79 11.71
C LYS A 793 -16.15 -26.25 12.17
N ARG A 794 -15.21 -26.48 11.25
CA ARG A 794 -13.84 -26.92 11.54
C ARG A 794 -12.99 -25.87 12.25
N GLY A 795 -13.34 -24.58 12.14
CA GLY A 795 -12.51 -23.46 12.64
C GLY A 795 -11.35 -23.10 11.70
N THR A 796 -10.74 -24.09 11.02
CA THR A 796 -9.86 -23.87 9.87
C THR A 796 -10.62 -23.97 8.55
N LEU A 797 -10.34 -23.05 7.63
CA LEU A 797 -10.91 -23.02 6.28
C LEU A 797 -10.27 -24.07 5.35
N GLY A 798 -10.76 -24.18 4.12
CA GLY A 798 -10.26 -25.11 3.10
C GLY A 798 -10.88 -26.51 3.15
N GLY A 799 -11.69 -26.80 4.19
CA GLY A 799 -12.46 -28.04 4.34
C GLY A 799 -11.63 -29.31 4.13
N THR A 800 -12.21 -30.33 3.49
CA THR A 800 -11.54 -31.62 3.27
C THR A 800 -10.23 -31.49 2.49
N CYS A 801 -10.20 -30.74 1.39
CA CYS A 801 -9.08 -30.78 0.44
C CYS A 801 -7.78 -30.22 1.03
N LEU A 802 -7.84 -29.11 1.78
CA LEU A 802 -6.66 -28.53 2.42
C LEU A 802 -6.32 -29.26 3.73
N ASN A 803 -7.29 -29.63 4.56
CA ASN A 803 -7.01 -30.13 5.92
C ASN A 803 -6.75 -31.64 5.98
N VAL A 804 -7.49 -32.47 5.22
CA VAL A 804 -7.54 -33.94 5.37
C VAL A 804 -7.72 -34.67 4.03
N GLY A 805 -7.09 -34.13 2.97
CA GLY A 805 -7.31 -34.59 1.59
C GLY A 805 -6.15 -34.26 0.65
N CYS A 806 -6.43 -33.46 -0.37
CA CYS A 806 -5.52 -33.15 -1.49
C CYS A 806 -4.11 -32.73 -1.04
N ILE A 807 -4.00 -31.65 -0.26
CA ILE A 807 -2.73 -31.04 0.15
C ILE A 807 -1.90 -32.00 1.01
N PRO A 808 -2.42 -32.57 2.12
CA PRO A 808 -1.62 -33.49 2.92
C PRO A 808 -1.29 -34.79 2.17
N SER A 809 -2.19 -35.31 1.31
CA SER A 809 -1.87 -36.46 0.45
C SER A 809 -0.67 -36.18 -0.44
N LYS A 810 -0.67 -35.04 -1.14
CA LYS A 810 0.36 -34.68 -2.13
C LYS A 810 1.71 -34.43 -1.47
N SER A 811 1.72 -33.80 -0.29
CA SER A 811 2.93 -33.64 0.54
C SER A 811 3.55 -34.99 0.92
N LEU A 812 2.74 -35.95 1.42
CA LEU A 812 3.22 -37.29 1.75
C LEU A 812 3.65 -38.09 0.50
N LEU A 813 2.94 -37.97 -0.61
CA LEU A 813 3.27 -38.64 -1.89
C LEU A 813 4.60 -38.19 -2.45
N ASN A 814 4.85 -36.87 -2.49
CA ASN A 814 6.12 -36.31 -2.93
C ASN A 814 7.29 -36.79 -2.04
N ASN A 815 7.15 -36.65 -0.72
CA ASN A 815 8.23 -36.94 0.21
C ASN A 815 8.52 -38.45 0.32
N SER A 816 7.50 -39.30 0.24
CA SER A 816 7.68 -40.76 0.18
C SER A 816 8.22 -41.24 -1.18
N HIS A 817 7.90 -40.55 -2.29
CA HIS A 817 8.50 -40.83 -3.58
C HIS A 817 9.98 -40.46 -3.62
N LEU A 818 10.35 -39.28 -3.10
CA LEU A 818 11.75 -38.87 -2.96
C LEU A 818 12.54 -39.87 -2.10
N TYR A 819 11.98 -40.32 -0.97
CA TYR A 819 12.61 -41.36 -0.13
C TYR A 819 12.84 -42.67 -0.90
N HIS A 820 11.83 -43.14 -1.66
CA HIS A 820 11.94 -44.32 -2.51
C HIS A 820 13.00 -44.16 -3.61
N GLN A 821 13.03 -43.02 -4.31
CA GLN A 821 14.05 -42.74 -5.33
C GLN A 821 15.45 -42.74 -4.74
N ILE A 822 15.63 -42.16 -3.55
CA ILE A 822 16.91 -42.13 -2.86
C ILE A 822 17.40 -43.57 -2.55
N LEU A 823 16.51 -44.43 -2.05
CA LEU A 823 16.83 -45.82 -1.70
C LEU A 823 17.07 -46.75 -2.91
N HIS A 824 16.35 -46.57 -4.01
CA HIS A 824 16.29 -47.56 -5.10
C HIS A 824 16.87 -47.10 -6.44
N ASP A 825 16.84 -45.80 -6.73
CA ASP A 825 17.15 -45.27 -8.07
C ASP A 825 18.48 -44.50 -8.13
N SER A 826 18.95 -43.89 -7.03
CA SER A 826 20.19 -43.09 -6.96
C SER A 826 21.40 -43.77 -7.59
N LYS A 827 21.62 -45.05 -7.27
CA LYS A 827 22.78 -45.81 -7.75
C LYS A 827 22.80 -45.98 -9.27
N ASN A 828 21.62 -46.06 -9.90
CA ASN A 828 21.48 -46.14 -11.36
C ASN A 828 21.75 -44.79 -12.05
N ARG A 829 21.85 -43.70 -11.27
CA ARG A 829 22.17 -42.33 -11.72
C ARG A 829 23.62 -41.93 -11.41
N GLY A 830 24.44 -42.84 -10.88
CA GLY A 830 25.80 -42.54 -10.42
C GLY A 830 25.87 -41.77 -9.09
N ILE A 831 24.75 -41.69 -8.35
CA ILE A 831 24.68 -41.01 -7.05
C ILE A 831 24.82 -42.07 -5.95
N GLU A 832 25.96 -42.07 -5.26
CA GLU A 832 26.16 -42.90 -4.07
C GLU A 832 25.68 -42.17 -2.82
N VAL A 833 24.86 -42.85 -2.01
CA VAL A 833 24.31 -42.34 -0.75
C VAL A 833 24.63 -43.29 0.40
N GLY A 834 24.74 -42.75 1.61
CA GLY A 834 24.94 -43.53 2.84
C GLY A 834 23.67 -44.21 3.35
N ASP A 835 23.64 -44.51 4.65
CA ASP A 835 22.49 -45.09 5.35
C ASP A 835 21.34 -44.06 5.50
N VAL A 836 20.23 -44.24 4.78
CA VAL A 836 19.15 -43.23 4.64
C VAL A 836 17.94 -43.55 5.54
N LYS A 837 17.82 -42.81 6.64
CA LYS A 837 16.85 -43.07 7.72
C LYS A 837 15.59 -42.23 7.57
N LEU A 838 14.43 -42.87 7.69
CA LEU A 838 13.13 -42.19 7.73
C LEU A 838 12.94 -41.46 9.06
N ASN A 839 12.78 -40.13 9.01
CA ASN A 839 12.25 -39.33 10.12
C ASN A 839 10.77 -38.99 9.86
N LEU A 840 9.88 -39.90 10.28
CA LEU A 840 8.44 -39.75 10.04
C LEU A 840 7.85 -38.50 10.73
N ALA A 841 8.34 -38.14 11.92
CA ALA A 841 7.87 -36.97 12.66
C ALA A 841 8.16 -35.66 11.91
N GLN A 842 9.37 -35.52 11.34
CA GLN A 842 9.72 -34.36 10.51
C GLN A 842 8.96 -34.36 9.16
N LEU A 843 8.71 -35.54 8.58
CA LEU A 843 7.93 -35.69 7.35
C LEU A 843 6.46 -35.28 7.57
N MET A 844 5.85 -35.67 8.69
CA MET A 844 4.52 -35.22 9.10
C MET A 844 4.50 -33.72 9.42
N LYS A 845 5.51 -33.19 10.13
CA LYS A 845 5.65 -31.75 10.39
C LYS A 845 5.71 -30.93 9.10
N ALA A 846 6.42 -31.39 8.07
CA ALA A 846 6.47 -30.71 6.77
C ALA A 846 5.07 -30.63 6.11
N LYS A 847 4.30 -31.72 6.14
CA LYS A 847 2.87 -31.75 5.74
C LYS A 847 2.05 -30.71 6.52
N ASP A 848 2.20 -30.65 7.84
CA ASP A 848 1.43 -29.73 8.68
C ASP A 848 1.82 -28.25 8.50
N THR A 849 3.08 -27.96 8.18
CA THR A 849 3.50 -26.62 7.72
C THR A 849 2.78 -26.25 6.41
N SER A 850 2.72 -27.14 5.41
CA SER A 850 2.00 -26.87 4.16
C SER A 850 0.50 -26.61 4.38
N VAL A 851 -0.15 -27.41 5.23
CA VAL A 851 -1.58 -27.26 5.54
C VAL A 851 -1.85 -25.96 6.31
N SER A 852 -1.06 -25.65 7.33
CA SER A 852 -1.25 -24.44 8.15
C SER A 852 -0.96 -23.14 7.39
N GLY A 853 0.04 -23.14 6.49
CA GLY A 853 0.29 -22.01 5.60
C GLY A 853 -0.87 -21.73 4.64
N LEU A 854 -1.34 -22.76 3.92
CA LEU A 854 -2.42 -22.62 2.94
C LEU A 854 -3.77 -22.28 3.60
N THR A 855 -4.10 -22.86 4.75
CA THR A 855 -5.36 -22.54 5.46
C THR A 855 -5.40 -21.12 6.01
N LYS A 856 -4.27 -20.61 6.55
CA LYS A 856 -4.12 -19.18 6.89
C LYS A 856 -4.21 -18.28 5.65
N GLY A 857 -3.65 -18.70 4.53
CA GLY A 857 -3.76 -18.00 3.24
C GLY A 857 -5.23 -17.82 2.79
N VAL A 858 -6.06 -18.86 2.94
CA VAL A 858 -7.50 -18.77 2.65
C VAL A 858 -8.23 -17.82 3.62
N GLU A 859 -7.89 -17.82 4.90
CA GLU A 859 -8.47 -16.89 5.89
C GLU A 859 -8.11 -15.42 5.58
N PHE A 860 -6.85 -15.17 5.19
CA PHE A 860 -6.41 -13.87 4.67
C PHE A 860 -7.16 -13.47 3.39
N LEU A 861 -7.39 -14.40 2.45
CA LEU A 861 -8.14 -14.12 1.23
C LEU A 861 -9.61 -13.76 1.51
N LEU A 862 -10.26 -14.40 2.49
CA LEU A 862 -11.62 -14.00 2.91
C LEU A 862 -11.62 -12.57 3.49
N LYS A 863 -10.67 -12.27 4.41
CA LYS A 863 -10.49 -10.93 5.02
C LYS A 863 -10.20 -9.85 3.96
N LYS A 864 -9.36 -10.16 2.97
CA LYS A 864 -9.02 -9.28 1.82
C LYS A 864 -10.23 -8.96 0.93
N ASN A 865 -11.16 -9.90 0.76
CA ASN A 865 -12.36 -9.73 -0.08
C ASN A 865 -13.62 -9.30 0.72
N GLY A 866 -13.46 -8.93 2.00
CA GLY A 866 -14.55 -8.41 2.83
C GLY A 866 -15.60 -9.44 3.25
N VAL A 867 -15.25 -10.73 3.21
CA VAL A 867 -16.12 -11.83 3.65
C VAL A 867 -16.13 -11.89 5.19
N GLU A 868 -17.31 -11.94 5.78
CA GLU A 868 -17.47 -12.26 7.20
C GLU A 868 -17.28 -13.77 7.42
N TYR A 869 -16.30 -14.17 8.23
CA TYR A 869 -16.05 -15.58 8.54
C TYR A 869 -16.62 -15.93 9.93
N VAL A 870 -17.54 -16.89 9.98
CA VAL A 870 -18.17 -17.39 11.22
C VAL A 870 -17.73 -18.83 11.50
N LYS A 871 -17.06 -19.03 12.64
CA LYS A 871 -16.53 -20.31 13.11
C LYS A 871 -17.61 -21.06 13.90
N GLY A 872 -18.34 -21.95 13.24
CA GLY A 872 -19.50 -22.62 13.82
C GLY A 872 -20.27 -23.57 12.88
N THR A 873 -21.20 -24.34 13.43
CA THR A 873 -22.07 -25.25 12.68
C THR A 873 -23.35 -24.53 12.25
N GLY A 874 -23.49 -24.29 10.94
CA GLY A 874 -24.67 -23.70 10.31
C GLY A 874 -25.79 -24.71 10.05
N SER A 875 -27.03 -24.32 10.35
CA SER A 875 -28.25 -25.12 10.17
C SER A 875 -29.44 -24.23 9.76
N PHE A 876 -30.25 -24.65 8.80
CA PHE A 876 -31.44 -23.88 8.38
C PHE A 876 -32.54 -23.93 9.44
N VAL A 877 -33.02 -22.74 9.85
CA VAL A 877 -34.19 -22.57 10.72
C VAL A 877 -35.47 -22.42 9.87
N ASN A 878 -35.35 -21.72 8.75
CA ASN A 878 -36.36 -21.54 7.72
C ASN A 878 -35.67 -21.15 6.40
N GLU A 879 -36.45 -20.96 5.33
CA GLU A 879 -35.92 -20.72 3.97
C GLU A 879 -35.05 -19.47 3.84
N ASN A 880 -35.06 -18.55 4.81
CA ASN A 880 -34.36 -17.27 4.75
C ASN A 880 -33.41 -17.03 5.95
N GLU A 881 -33.15 -18.05 6.76
CA GLU A 881 -32.45 -17.89 8.05
C GLU A 881 -31.68 -19.15 8.47
N VAL A 882 -30.40 -18.96 8.79
CA VAL A 882 -29.47 -20.00 9.27
C VAL A 882 -29.04 -19.70 10.69
N LYS A 883 -29.29 -20.66 11.58
CA LYS A 883 -28.74 -20.74 12.94
C LYS A 883 -27.30 -21.20 12.85
N VAL A 884 -26.39 -20.56 13.58
CA VAL A 884 -25.00 -21.01 13.72
C VAL A 884 -24.69 -21.23 15.19
N ALA A 885 -24.43 -22.48 15.56
CA ALA A 885 -23.84 -22.82 16.86
C ALA A 885 -22.34 -22.55 16.80
N LEU A 886 -21.84 -21.62 17.62
CA LEU A 886 -20.47 -21.11 17.55
C LEU A 886 -19.49 -22.07 18.23
N ASN A 887 -18.27 -22.17 17.69
CA ASN A 887 -17.23 -23.08 18.22
C ASN A 887 -16.76 -22.69 19.63
N GLU A 888 -16.83 -21.40 19.98
CA GLU A 888 -16.52 -20.87 21.32
C GLU A 888 -17.70 -21.02 22.31
N GLY A 889 -18.82 -21.59 21.85
CA GLY A 889 -20.07 -21.69 22.58
C GLY A 889 -21.05 -20.57 22.27
N GLY A 890 -22.33 -20.81 22.56
CA GLY A 890 -23.42 -19.90 22.19
C GLY A 890 -23.90 -20.06 20.74
N GLU A 891 -24.74 -19.13 20.32
CA GLU A 891 -25.52 -19.23 19.08
C GLU A 891 -25.77 -17.85 18.48
N THR A 892 -25.73 -17.78 17.15
CA THR A 892 -26.18 -16.62 16.36
C THR A 892 -27.15 -17.05 15.26
N SER A 893 -27.86 -16.11 14.66
CA SER A 893 -28.78 -16.36 13.55
C SER A 893 -28.57 -15.33 12.45
N ILE A 894 -28.44 -15.81 11.21
CA ILE A 894 -28.01 -15.03 10.05
C ILE A 894 -29.07 -15.13 8.97
N ARG A 895 -29.57 -13.97 8.50
CA ARG A 895 -30.56 -13.87 7.43
C ARG A 895 -29.89 -13.44 6.13
N ALA A 896 -30.32 -14.01 5.01
CA ALA A 896 -29.75 -13.70 3.71
C ALA A 896 -30.76 -13.85 2.57
N LYS A 897 -30.51 -13.12 1.48
CA LYS A 897 -31.30 -13.17 0.23
C LYS A 897 -31.02 -14.42 -0.59
N ASN A 898 -29.81 -14.96 -0.49
CA ASN A 898 -29.38 -16.19 -1.17
C ASN A 898 -28.57 -17.05 -0.21
N PHE A 899 -28.58 -18.37 -0.45
CA PHE A 899 -27.75 -19.33 0.26
C PHE A 899 -27.00 -20.23 -0.72
N LEU A 900 -25.78 -20.63 -0.36
CA LEU A 900 -24.99 -21.62 -1.08
C LEU A 900 -24.57 -22.74 -0.13
N ILE A 901 -25.05 -23.95 -0.41
CA ILE A 901 -24.67 -25.16 0.30
C ILE A 901 -23.37 -25.69 -0.34
N ALA A 902 -22.29 -25.67 0.43
CA ALA A 902 -20.94 -26.09 0.04
C ALA A 902 -20.32 -27.03 1.10
N THR A 903 -21.17 -27.77 1.83
CA THR A 903 -20.81 -28.62 2.98
C THR A 903 -19.93 -29.82 2.63
N GLY A 904 -19.83 -30.15 1.35
CA GLY A 904 -18.87 -31.12 0.83
C GLY A 904 -19.24 -32.58 1.13
N SER A 905 -18.27 -33.34 1.64
CA SER A 905 -18.36 -34.80 1.81
C SER A 905 -17.56 -35.31 3.00
N GLU A 906 -17.84 -36.57 3.35
CA GLU A 906 -17.06 -37.37 4.30
C GLU A 906 -16.69 -38.75 3.70
N ALA A 907 -15.87 -39.51 4.43
CA ALA A 907 -15.55 -40.89 4.07
C ALA A 907 -16.78 -41.79 4.25
N THR A 908 -16.97 -42.77 3.36
CA THR A 908 -18.08 -43.72 3.50
C THR A 908 -17.74 -44.77 4.56
N PRO A 909 -18.53 -44.93 5.64
CA PRO A 909 -18.26 -45.94 6.66
C PRO A 909 -18.48 -47.35 6.11
N PHE A 910 -17.66 -48.31 6.55
CA PHE A 910 -17.78 -49.70 6.12
C PHE A 910 -18.77 -50.47 7.03
N PRO A 911 -19.82 -51.12 6.48
CA PRO A 911 -20.77 -51.88 7.30
C PRO A 911 -20.09 -53.02 8.07
N GLY A 912 -20.27 -53.05 9.39
CA GLY A 912 -19.72 -54.10 10.26
C GLY A 912 -18.27 -53.91 10.69
N LEU A 913 -17.59 -52.81 10.33
CA LEU A 913 -16.24 -52.50 10.81
C LEU A 913 -16.22 -51.08 11.41
N GLN A 914 -15.98 -50.99 12.71
CA GLN A 914 -15.93 -49.69 13.41
C GLN A 914 -14.59 -49.00 13.15
N ILE A 915 -14.67 -47.76 12.65
CA ILE A 915 -13.52 -46.86 12.47
C ILE A 915 -13.10 -46.29 13.83
N ASP A 916 -11.81 -46.34 14.13
CA ASP A 916 -11.20 -45.78 15.35
C ASP A 916 -10.13 -44.71 15.07
N GLU A 917 -9.79 -44.49 13.79
CA GLU A 917 -8.71 -43.61 13.30
C GLU A 917 -7.33 -43.87 13.93
N LYS A 918 -7.09 -45.11 14.40
CA LYS A 918 -5.81 -45.59 14.95
C LYS A 918 -5.32 -46.89 14.32
N ARG A 919 -6.23 -47.84 14.09
CA ARG A 919 -5.97 -49.13 13.42
C ARG A 919 -6.98 -49.38 12.31
N VAL A 920 -8.26 -49.08 12.52
CA VAL A 920 -9.27 -48.98 11.46
C VAL A 920 -9.44 -47.51 11.11
N ILE A 921 -8.83 -47.09 10.01
CA ILE A 921 -8.65 -45.68 9.66
C ILE A 921 -9.39 -45.32 8.36
N THR A 922 -9.75 -44.05 8.21
CA THR A 922 -10.09 -43.48 6.90
C THR A 922 -8.86 -42.81 6.28
N SER A 923 -9.06 -42.08 5.18
CA SER A 923 -8.04 -41.16 4.66
C SER A 923 -7.59 -40.13 5.70
N THR A 924 -8.36 -39.84 6.75
CA THR A 924 -7.95 -38.89 7.80
C THR A 924 -6.84 -39.49 8.66
N GLY A 925 -7.05 -40.65 9.31
CA GLY A 925 -6.00 -41.32 10.08
C GLY A 925 -4.79 -41.72 9.23
N ALA A 926 -4.99 -42.06 7.95
CA ALA A 926 -3.90 -42.40 7.03
C ALA A 926 -2.96 -41.22 6.70
N LEU A 927 -3.35 -39.98 7.02
CA LEU A 927 -2.56 -38.76 6.90
C LEU A 927 -1.93 -38.32 8.23
N SER A 928 -2.11 -39.09 9.31
CA SER A 928 -1.68 -38.75 10.68
C SER A 928 -1.25 -39.96 11.52
N MET A 929 -0.66 -41.00 10.91
CA MET A 929 -0.14 -42.15 11.66
C MET A 929 1.24 -41.85 12.27
N ASP A 930 1.38 -42.06 13.58
CA ASP A 930 2.62 -41.80 14.33
C ASP A 930 3.78 -42.75 13.97
N LYS A 931 3.50 -43.86 13.31
CA LYS A 931 4.47 -44.89 12.90
C LYS A 931 4.07 -45.55 11.58
N VAL A 932 5.06 -46.07 10.85
CA VAL A 932 4.84 -46.98 9.72
C VAL A 932 4.35 -48.33 10.26
N PRO A 933 3.20 -48.87 9.81
CA PRO A 933 2.78 -50.24 10.17
C PRO A 933 3.56 -51.30 9.37
N GLU A 934 3.78 -52.49 9.94
CA GLU A 934 4.43 -53.60 9.21
C GLU A 934 3.55 -54.08 8.03
N SER A 935 2.24 -54.17 8.27
CA SER A 935 1.26 -54.67 7.33
C SER A 935 -0.01 -53.81 7.32
N MET A 936 -0.47 -53.47 6.12
CA MET A 936 -1.61 -52.59 5.88
C MET A 936 -2.54 -53.16 4.81
N VAL A 937 -3.83 -53.28 5.11
CA VAL A 937 -4.85 -53.59 4.08
C VAL A 937 -5.63 -52.33 3.73
N VAL A 938 -5.85 -52.11 2.43
CA VAL A 938 -6.68 -51.01 1.92
C VAL A 938 -7.94 -51.60 1.30
N ILE A 939 -9.10 -51.24 1.85
CA ILE A 939 -10.41 -51.65 1.33
C ILE A 939 -10.90 -50.57 0.37
N GLY A 940 -10.88 -50.85 -0.92
CA GLY A 940 -11.18 -49.90 -2.00
C GLY A 940 -9.92 -49.47 -2.76
N GLY A 941 -9.80 -49.93 -4.00
CA GLY A 941 -8.75 -49.58 -4.96
C GLY A 941 -9.03 -48.29 -5.75
N GLY A 942 -9.78 -47.35 -5.18
CA GLY A 942 -10.00 -46.01 -5.74
C GLY A 942 -8.79 -45.09 -5.55
N ILE A 943 -8.82 -43.89 -6.15
CA ILE A 943 -7.72 -42.90 -6.15
C ILE A 943 -7.11 -42.71 -4.75
N ILE A 944 -7.93 -42.45 -3.73
CA ILE A 944 -7.49 -42.22 -2.34
C ILE A 944 -6.78 -43.46 -1.76
N GLY A 945 -7.32 -44.66 -2.03
CA GLY A 945 -6.72 -45.91 -1.59
C GLY A 945 -5.37 -46.19 -2.26
N LEU A 946 -5.25 -45.89 -3.56
CA LEU A 946 -4.02 -46.04 -4.34
C LEU A 946 -2.94 -45.01 -3.95
N GLU A 947 -3.34 -43.75 -3.69
CA GLU A 947 -2.44 -42.72 -3.17
C GLU A 947 -1.88 -43.11 -1.79
N MET A 948 -2.74 -43.46 -0.83
CA MET A 948 -2.29 -43.84 0.51
C MET A 948 -1.51 -45.16 0.52
N ALA A 949 -1.89 -46.15 -0.31
CA ALA A 949 -1.10 -47.35 -0.51
C ALA A 949 0.31 -47.02 -1.03
N SER A 950 0.43 -46.09 -1.97
CA SER A 950 1.72 -45.66 -2.52
C SER A 950 2.60 -45.00 -1.46
N VAL A 951 2.04 -44.11 -0.62
CA VAL A 951 2.76 -43.50 0.50
C VAL A 951 3.32 -44.56 1.44
N TRP A 952 2.46 -45.39 2.02
CA TRP A 952 2.87 -46.28 3.10
C TRP A 952 3.71 -47.46 2.61
N SER A 953 3.50 -47.94 1.38
CA SER A 953 4.39 -48.93 0.75
C SER A 953 5.81 -48.41 0.55
N ARG A 954 5.98 -47.13 0.16
CA ARG A 954 7.30 -46.50 -0.01
C ARG A 954 8.01 -46.18 1.31
N LEU A 955 7.26 -46.01 2.39
CA LEU A 955 7.79 -45.84 3.74
C LEU A 955 8.10 -47.18 4.45
N GLY A 956 7.77 -48.33 3.84
CA GLY A 956 8.18 -49.67 4.29
C GLY A 956 7.04 -50.62 4.67
N SER A 957 5.78 -50.21 4.63
CA SER A 957 4.64 -51.10 4.93
C SER A 957 4.40 -52.13 3.85
N LYS A 958 4.10 -53.38 4.23
CA LYS A 958 3.54 -54.37 3.30
C LYS A 958 2.06 -54.05 3.03
N VAL A 959 1.77 -53.45 1.87
CA VAL A 959 0.39 -53.05 1.51
C VAL A 959 -0.31 -54.10 0.65
N THR A 960 -1.58 -54.39 0.95
CA THR A 960 -2.48 -55.21 0.12
C THR A 960 -3.80 -54.47 -0.12
N ILE A 961 -4.16 -54.25 -1.37
CA ILE A 961 -5.40 -53.56 -1.77
C ILE A 961 -6.47 -54.61 -2.12
N VAL A 962 -7.62 -54.53 -1.47
CA VAL A 962 -8.80 -55.36 -1.72
C VAL A 962 -9.85 -54.51 -2.43
N GLU A 963 -10.22 -54.89 -3.65
CA GLU A 963 -11.18 -54.16 -4.49
C GLU A 963 -12.27 -55.10 -5.01
N PHE A 964 -13.52 -54.68 -4.86
CA PHE A 964 -14.71 -55.44 -5.27
C PHE A 964 -14.85 -55.52 -6.79
N LEU A 965 -14.50 -54.44 -7.49
CA LEU A 965 -14.49 -54.34 -8.94
C LEU A 965 -13.32 -55.10 -9.57
N GLY A 966 -13.42 -55.38 -10.87
CA GLY A 966 -12.35 -56.00 -11.66
C GLY A 966 -11.30 -55.04 -12.22
N GLN A 967 -11.33 -53.77 -11.80
CA GLN A 967 -10.49 -52.68 -12.27
C GLN A 967 -10.22 -51.72 -11.09
N ILE A 968 -9.05 -51.08 -11.06
CA ILE A 968 -8.67 -50.08 -10.04
C ILE A 968 -8.83 -48.65 -10.56
N GLY A 969 -8.81 -47.66 -9.66
CA GLY A 969 -8.75 -46.23 -9.98
C GLY A 969 -10.08 -45.48 -9.87
N GLY A 970 -10.17 -44.34 -10.55
CA GLY A 970 -11.34 -43.45 -10.48
C GLY A 970 -12.42 -43.73 -11.53
N PRO A 971 -13.65 -43.21 -11.36
CA PRO A 971 -14.64 -43.13 -12.43
C PRO A 971 -14.08 -42.41 -13.66
N GLY A 972 -14.42 -42.88 -14.87
CA GLY A 972 -13.92 -42.35 -16.14
C GLY A 972 -12.49 -42.77 -16.54
N MET A 973 -11.73 -43.43 -15.65
CA MET A 973 -10.37 -43.90 -15.97
C MET A 973 -10.41 -45.04 -17.01
N ASP A 974 -9.70 -44.89 -18.12
CA ASP A 974 -9.65 -45.91 -19.19
C ASP A 974 -9.15 -47.28 -18.70
N THR A 975 -9.82 -48.35 -19.13
CA THR A 975 -9.53 -49.74 -18.71
C THR A 975 -8.11 -50.22 -19.06
N GLU A 976 -7.48 -49.70 -20.13
CA GLU A 976 -6.11 -50.04 -20.49
C GLU A 976 -5.11 -49.34 -19.55
N ILE A 977 -5.33 -48.05 -19.31
CA ILE A 977 -4.53 -47.21 -18.43
C ILE A 977 -4.58 -47.73 -16.98
N SER A 978 -5.75 -48.17 -16.51
CA SER A 978 -5.91 -48.81 -15.20
C SER A 978 -5.09 -50.11 -15.06
N LYS A 979 -5.08 -50.98 -16.09
CA LYS A 979 -4.26 -52.20 -16.08
C LYS A 979 -2.77 -51.90 -16.06
N SER A 980 -2.34 -50.87 -16.79
CA SER A 980 -0.96 -50.39 -16.76
C SER A 980 -0.58 -49.84 -15.38
N ALA A 981 -1.44 -49.02 -14.77
CA ALA A 981 -1.26 -48.53 -13.40
C ALA A 981 -1.15 -49.68 -12.39
N GLN A 982 -2.04 -50.68 -12.46
CA GLN A 982 -2.01 -51.84 -11.56
C GLN A 982 -0.70 -52.64 -11.70
N LYS A 983 -0.21 -52.84 -12.93
CA LYS A 983 1.06 -53.52 -13.20
C LYS A 983 2.26 -52.76 -12.62
N LEU A 984 2.27 -51.43 -12.75
CA LEU A 984 3.36 -50.55 -12.30
C LEU A 984 3.38 -50.36 -10.78
N LEU A 985 2.21 -50.25 -10.14
CA LEU A 985 2.10 -50.24 -8.68
C LEU A 985 2.45 -51.60 -8.07
N LYS A 986 2.13 -52.72 -8.74
CA LYS A 986 2.58 -54.05 -8.30
C LYS A 986 4.09 -54.24 -8.43
N LYS A 987 4.74 -53.62 -9.42
CA LYS A 987 6.21 -53.55 -9.54
C LYS A 987 6.87 -52.81 -8.35
N GLN A 988 6.14 -51.92 -7.67
CA GLN A 988 6.55 -51.24 -6.42
C GLN A 988 6.21 -52.02 -5.14
N GLY A 989 5.75 -53.27 -5.24
CA GLY A 989 5.50 -54.15 -4.08
C GLY A 989 4.09 -54.12 -3.50
N ILE A 990 3.17 -53.31 -4.06
CA ILE A 990 1.76 -53.28 -3.64
C ILE A 990 1.04 -54.54 -4.17
N GLU A 991 0.44 -55.31 -3.27
CA GLU A 991 -0.38 -56.46 -3.65
C GLU A 991 -1.84 -56.10 -3.96
N PHE A 992 -2.46 -56.83 -4.88
CA PHE A 992 -3.80 -56.50 -5.41
C PHE A 992 -4.74 -57.72 -5.43
N MET A 993 -5.87 -57.59 -4.74
CA MET A 993 -6.99 -58.53 -4.72
C MET A 993 -8.22 -57.86 -5.33
N VAL A 994 -8.23 -57.73 -6.66
CA VAL A 994 -9.41 -57.27 -7.44
C VAL A 994 -10.47 -58.38 -7.55
N ASN A 995 -11.72 -58.03 -7.87
CA ASN A 995 -12.88 -58.92 -7.81
C ASN A 995 -13.06 -59.61 -6.43
N THR A 996 -12.70 -58.93 -5.34
CA THR A 996 -12.71 -59.48 -3.98
C THR A 996 -13.53 -58.59 -3.04
N LYS A 997 -14.47 -59.21 -2.32
CA LYS A 997 -15.39 -58.54 -1.40
C LYS A 997 -14.95 -58.78 0.05
N VAL A 998 -14.73 -57.72 0.82
CA VAL A 998 -14.67 -57.81 2.30
C VAL A 998 -16.09 -58.04 2.83
N THR A 999 -16.25 -58.98 3.76
CA THR A 999 -17.56 -59.42 4.28
C THR A 999 -17.76 -59.09 5.75
N ALA A 1000 -16.69 -59.21 6.55
CA ALA A 1000 -16.65 -58.86 7.97
C ALA A 1000 -15.21 -58.45 8.35
N GLY A 1001 -15.05 -57.87 9.55
CA GLY A 1001 -13.73 -57.67 10.13
C GLY A 1001 -13.77 -57.54 11.65
N ASP A 1002 -12.70 -57.95 12.30
CA ASP A 1002 -12.52 -57.96 13.75
C ASP A 1002 -11.20 -57.27 14.11
N ALA A 1003 -11.28 -56.21 14.92
CA ALA A 1003 -10.15 -55.42 15.39
C ALA A 1003 -9.79 -55.70 16.87
N SER A 1004 -10.44 -56.67 17.52
CA SER A 1004 -10.28 -56.94 18.96
C SER A 1004 -8.93 -57.57 19.35
N GLY A 1005 -8.24 -58.23 18.41
CA GLY A 1005 -6.94 -58.84 18.62
C GLY A 1005 -5.74 -58.00 18.13
N ASP A 1006 -4.53 -58.53 18.32
CA ASP A 1006 -3.25 -57.86 18.05
C ASP A 1006 -3.07 -57.41 16.58
N LYS A 1007 -3.62 -58.17 15.63
CA LYS A 1007 -3.82 -57.77 14.23
C LYS A 1007 -5.31 -57.77 13.90
N ILE A 1008 -5.75 -56.83 13.07
CA ILE A 1008 -7.11 -56.78 12.53
C ILE A 1008 -7.27 -57.92 11.54
N LYS A 1009 -8.35 -58.70 11.68
CA LYS A 1009 -8.73 -59.76 10.74
C LYS A 1009 -9.83 -59.25 9.82
N LEU A 1010 -9.74 -59.57 8.53
CA LEU A 1010 -10.74 -59.23 7.51
C LEU A 1010 -11.12 -60.49 6.73
N ASP A 1011 -12.40 -60.84 6.73
CA ASP A 1011 -12.90 -61.99 5.97
C ASP A 1011 -13.28 -61.56 4.55
N VAL A 1012 -12.71 -62.26 3.57
CA VAL A 1012 -12.78 -61.94 2.14
C VAL A 1012 -13.33 -63.09 1.29
N ASP A 1013 -14.28 -62.75 0.43
CA ASP A 1013 -14.87 -63.64 -0.57
C ASP A 1013 -14.52 -63.17 -1.98
N ALA A 1014 -14.52 -64.08 -2.96
CA ALA A 1014 -14.57 -63.67 -4.36
C ALA A 1014 -15.90 -62.97 -4.66
N ALA A 1015 -15.87 -61.82 -5.34
CA ALA A 1015 -17.04 -60.96 -5.56
C ALA A 1015 -18.18 -61.60 -6.38
N LYS A 1016 -17.93 -62.73 -7.04
CA LYS A 1016 -18.92 -63.54 -7.78
C LYS A 1016 -19.28 -64.86 -7.07
N GLY A 1017 -18.96 -64.97 -5.78
CA GLY A 1017 -18.97 -66.22 -5.03
C GLY A 1017 -17.68 -67.02 -5.24
N GLY A 1018 -17.18 -67.69 -4.20
CA GLY A 1018 -15.94 -68.45 -4.25
C GLY A 1018 -15.59 -69.11 -2.93
N LYS A 1019 -14.31 -69.43 -2.74
CA LYS A 1019 -13.78 -69.91 -1.46
C LYS A 1019 -13.51 -68.71 -0.53
N PRO A 1020 -14.01 -68.69 0.71
CA PRO A 1020 -13.66 -67.66 1.67
C PRO A 1020 -12.18 -67.75 2.08
N GLY A 1021 -11.60 -66.61 2.42
CA GLY A 1021 -10.29 -66.48 3.06
C GLY A 1021 -10.30 -65.36 4.09
N THR A 1022 -9.22 -65.25 4.85
CA THR A 1022 -9.04 -64.21 5.86
C THR A 1022 -7.69 -63.53 5.63
N LEU A 1023 -7.66 -62.21 5.76
CA LEU A 1023 -6.45 -61.38 5.75
C LEU A 1023 -6.19 -60.87 7.17
N GLU A 1024 -4.92 -60.66 7.52
CA GLU A 1024 -4.51 -60.07 8.79
C GLU A 1024 -3.59 -58.86 8.53
N ALA A 1025 -3.81 -57.76 9.23
CA ALA A 1025 -3.02 -56.53 9.12
C ALA A 1025 -2.94 -55.78 10.45
N ASP A 1026 -1.93 -54.92 10.61
CA ASP A 1026 -1.81 -54.04 11.79
C ASP A 1026 -2.77 -52.85 11.70
N VAL A 1027 -2.98 -52.39 10.47
CA VAL A 1027 -3.80 -51.25 10.07
C VAL A 1027 -4.68 -51.61 8.88
N VAL A 1028 -5.93 -51.13 8.88
CA VAL A 1028 -6.89 -51.24 7.79
C VAL A 1028 -7.39 -49.86 7.41
N LEU A 1029 -7.15 -49.45 6.16
CA LEU A 1029 -7.68 -48.23 5.57
C LEU A 1029 -8.99 -48.51 4.83
N VAL A 1030 -10.06 -47.85 5.26
CA VAL A 1030 -11.35 -47.81 4.55
C VAL A 1030 -11.32 -46.68 3.51
N ALA A 1031 -11.25 -47.05 2.24
CA ALA A 1031 -11.16 -46.14 1.09
C ALA A 1031 -12.26 -46.39 0.03
N VAL A 1032 -13.41 -46.96 0.44
CA VAL A 1032 -14.55 -47.38 -0.41
C VAL A 1032 -15.36 -46.22 -1.03
N GLY A 1033 -14.77 -45.04 -1.20
CA GLY A 1033 -15.41 -43.84 -1.73
C GLY A 1033 -15.94 -42.88 -0.66
N ARG A 1034 -16.52 -41.77 -1.12
CA ARG A 1034 -16.99 -40.65 -0.30
C ARG A 1034 -18.50 -40.45 -0.46
N ARG A 1035 -19.16 -39.89 0.56
CA ARG A 1035 -20.60 -39.57 0.55
C ARG A 1035 -20.83 -38.08 0.83
N PRO A 1036 -21.89 -37.45 0.26
CA PRO A 1036 -22.23 -36.05 0.53
C PRO A 1036 -22.49 -35.82 2.02
N TYR A 1037 -22.07 -34.66 2.55
CA TYR A 1037 -22.30 -34.32 3.96
C TYR A 1037 -23.46 -33.33 4.11
N THR A 1038 -24.58 -33.80 4.65
CA THR A 1038 -25.82 -33.04 4.87
C THR A 1038 -26.35 -33.11 6.31
N GLU A 1039 -25.67 -33.86 7.18
CA GLU A 1039 -26.06 -34.03 8.58
C GLU A 1039 -26.00 -32.70 9.36
N GLY A 1040 -27.03 -32.43 10.18
CA GLY A 1040 -27.16 -31.21 10.98
C GLY A 1040 -27.52 -29.95 10.18
N LEU A 1041 -27.64 -30.02 8.85
CA LEU A 1041 -27.86 -28.85 7.99
C LEU A 1041 -29.29 -28.29 8.08
N GLY A 1042 -30.28 -29.02 8.62
CA GLY A 1042 -31.65 -28.55 8.78
C GLY A 1042 -32.47 -28.53 7.47
N LEU A 1043 -32.11 -29.38 6.49
CA LEU A 1043 -32.77 -29.43 5.17
C LEU A 1043 -34.26 -29.77 5.29
N GLU A 1044 -34.64 -30.56 6.28
CA GLU A 1044 -36.00 -30.91 6.65
C GLU A 1044 -36.86 -29.68 7.03
N ASN A 1045 -36.26 -28.65 7.66
CA ASN A 1045 -36.97 -27.42 8.05
C ASN A 1045 -37.35 -26.54 6.85
N ILE A 1046 -36.71 -26.77 5.70
CA ILE A 1046 -37.00 -26.14 4.40
C ILE A 1046 -37.54 -27.15 3.37
N GLY A 1047 -37.76 -28.40 3.81
CA GLY A 1047 -38.22 -29.53 3.01
C GLY A 1047 -37.36 -29.82 1.78
N LEU A 1048 -36.05 -29.57 1.81
CA LEU A 1048 -35.16 -29.95 0.71
C LEU A 1048 -34.95 -31.45 0.70
N GLU A 1049 -35.36 -32.09 -0.39
CA GLU A 1049 -35.23 -33.53 -0.60
C GLU A 1049 -33.82 -33.89 -1.10
N LEU A 1050 -33.35 -35.08 -0.70
CA LEU A 1050 -32.11 -35.68 -1.13
C LEU A 1050 -32.41 -36.84 -2.10
N ASP A 1051 -31.48 -37.13 -3.02
CA ASP A 1051 -31.59 -38.31 -3.87
C ASP A 1051 -31.27 -39.63 -3.13
N GLU A 1052 -31.43 -40.76 -3.81
CA GLU A 1052 -31.12 -42.12 -3.29
C GLU A 1052 -29.66 -42.30 -2.83
N ARG A 1053 -28.78 -41.33 -3.12
CA ARG A 1053 -27.35 -41.31 -2.74
C ARG A 1053 -27.05 -40.23 -1.69
N GLY A 1054 -28.07 -39.59 -1.12
CA GLY A 1054 -27.97 -38.54 -0.10
C GLY A 1054 -27.55 -37.17 -0.64
N ARG A 1055 -27.54 -36.97 -1.96
CA ARG A 1055 -27.09 -35.72 -2.60
C ARG A 1055 -28.22 -34.71 -2.67
N VAL A 1056 -27.88 -33.43 -2.49
CA VAL A 1056 -28.84 -32.33 -2.70
C VAL A 1056 -29.14 -32.22 -4.19
N ILE A 1057 -30.44 -32.29 -4.53
CA ILE A 1057 -30.93 -32.21 -5.91
C ILE A 1057 -30.86 -30.76 -6.40
N ILE A 1058 -30.31 -30.54 -7.60
CA ILE A 1058 -30.16 -29.23 -8.24
C ILE A 1058 -30.62 -29.23 -9.71
N ASP A 1059 -30.87 -28.05 -10.24
CA ASP A 1059 -30.99 -27.77 -11.68
C ASP A 1059 -29.67 -27.32 -12.33
N SER A 1060 -29.72 -26.95 -13.61
CA SER A 1060 -28.57 -26.47 -14.39
C SER A 1060 -28.07 -25.06 -14.03
N GLU A 1061 -28.74 -24.35 -13.13
CA GLU A 1061 -28.29 -23.07 -12.55
C GLU A 1061 -27.83 -23.25 -11.09
N TYR A 1062 -27.55 -24.49 -10.70
CA TYR A 1062 -27.17 -24.93 -9.34
C TYR A 1062 -28.26 -24.71 -8.27
N ARG A 1063 -29.50 -24.35 -8.66
CA ARG A 1063 -30.59 -24.09 -7.73
C ARG A 1063 -31.18 -25.40 -7.22
N THR A 1064 -31.50 -25.43 -5.93
CA THR A 1064 -32.39 -26.43 -5.34
C THR A 1064 -33.85 -26.17 -5.75
N LYS A 1065 -34.83 -26.88 -5.17
CA LYS A 1065 -36.26 -26.56 -5.36
C LYS A 1065 -36.60 -25.09 -4.96
N LEU A 1066 -35.78 -24.48 -4.09
CA LEU A 1066 -35.91 -23.10 -3.61
C LEU A 1066 -34.95 -22.22 -4.42
N PRO A 1067 -35.44 -21.30 -5.29
CA PRO A 1067 -34.61 -20.66 -6.32
C PRO A 1067 -33.44 -19.81 -5.81
N HIS A 1068 -33.50 -19.36 -4.56
CA HIS A 1068 -32.48 -18.57 -3.87
C HIS A 1068 -31.47 -19.42 -3.09
N ILE A 1069 -31.71 -20.72 -2.94
CA ILE A 1069 -30.78 -21.67 -2.32
C ILE A 1069 -30.12 -22.51 -3.42
N ARG A 1070 -28.81 -22.35 -3.58
CA ARG A 1070 -27.97 -23.12 -4.51
C ARG A 1070 -27.12 -24.15 -3.78
N CYS A 1071 -26.61 -25.16 -4.49
CA CYS A 1071 -25.74 -26.20 -3.94
C CYS A 1071 -24.64 -26.61 -4.93
N VAL A 1072 -23.40 -26.77 -4.46
CA VAL A 1072 -22.21 -27.00 -5.30
C VAL A 1072 -21.17 -27.91 -4.61
N GLY A 1073 -20.24 -28.46 -5.40
CA GLY A 1073 -19.17 -29.34 -4.92
C GLY A 1073 -19.63 -30.77 -4.66
N ASP A 1074 -19.01 -31.44 -3.69
CA ASP A 1074 -19.22 -32.86 -3.41
C ASP A 1074 -20.61 -33.23 -2.86
N VAL A 1075 -21.38 -32.25 -2.37
CA VAL A 1075 -22.70 -32.43 -1.76
C VAL A 1075 -23.82 -32.66 -2.80
N THR A 1076 -23.52 -32.48 -4.08
CA THR A 1076 -24.47 -32.61 -5.20
C THR A 1076 -23.96 -33.50 -6.34
N PHE A 1077 -24.51 -33.37 -7.56
CA PHE A 1077 -24.16 -34.15 -8.75
C PHE A 1077 -22.72 -33.89 -9.25
N GLY A 1078 -22.19 -34.78 -10.09
CA GLY A 1078 -20.89 -34.66 -10.75
C GLY A 1078 -19.76 -35.46 -10.07
N PRO A 1079 -18.51 -35.33 -10.57
CA PRO A 1079 -17.34 -35.93 -9.92
C PRO A 1079 -16.96 -35.16 -8.66
N MET A 1080 -16.52 -35.88 -7.62
CA MET A 1080 -16.14 -35.31 -6.32
C MET A 1080 -14.68 -34.87 -6.36
N LEU A 1081 -14.42 -33.72 -6.99
CA LEU A 1081 -13.10 -33.16 -7.27
C LEU A 1081 -13.03 -31.69 -6.80
N ALA A 1082 -11.84 -31.27 -6.38
CA ALA A 1082 -11.62 -29.93 -5.83
C ALA A 1082 -11.93 -28.83 -6.87
N HIS A 1083 -11.23 -28.83 -8.00
CA HIS A 1083 -11.40 -27.87 -9.09
C HIS A 1083 -12.80 -27.87 -9.71
N LYS A 1084 -13.47 -29.04 -9.77
CA LYS A 1084 -14.91 -29.12 -10.11
C LYS A 1084 -15.76 -28.26 -9.18
N ALA A 1085 -15.46 -28.31 -7.87
CA ALA A 1085 -16.16 -27.52 -6.87
C ALA A 1085 -15.80 -26.01 -6.97
N GLU A 1086 -14.60 -25.65 -7.44
CA GLU A 1086 -14.20 -24.25 -7.69
C GLU A 1086 -14.96 -23.68 -8.89
N GLU A 1087 -15.00 -24.38 -10.01
CA GLU A 1087 -15.73 -23.96 -11.22
C GLU A 1087 -17.24 -23.82 -10.96
N GLU A 1088 -17.86 -24.78 -10.26
CA GLU A 1088 -19.27 -24.68 -9.86
C GLU A 1088 -19.52 -23.50 -8.91
N ALA A 1089 -18.59 -23.24 -7.99
CA ALA A 1089 -18.69 -22.11 -7.05
C ALA A 1089 -18.60 -20.76 -7.77
N VAL A 1090 -17.70 -20.62 -8.74
CA VAL A 1090 -17.62 -19.45 -9.62
C VAL A 1090 -18.93 -19.29 -10.40
N ALA A 1091 -19.36 -20.33 -11.12
CA ALA A 1091 -20.56 -20.28 -11.95
C ALA A 1091 -21.84 -20.00 -11.15
N ALA A 1092 -21.99 -20.56 -9.94
CA ALA A 1092 -23.13 -20.30 -9.07
C ALA A 1092 -23.18 -18.84 -8.57
N VAL A 1093 -22.03 -18.23 -8.26
CA VAL A 1093 -21.97 -16.80 -7.91
C VAL A 1093 -22.24 -15.91 -9.12
N GLU A 1094 -21.77 -16.27 -10.31
CA GLU A 1094 -22.09 -15.53 -11.54
C GLU A 1094 -23.57 -15.67 -11.93
N TYR A 1095 -24.23 -16.80 -11.66
CA TYR A 1095 -25.70 -16.89 -11.73
C TYR A 1095 -26.40 -15.93 -10.75
N ILE A 1096 -25.93 -15.82 -9.51
CA ILE A 1096 -26.49 -14.89 -8.50
C ILE A 1096 -26.31 -13.43 -8.93
N LYS A 1097 -25.16 -13.07 -9.53
CA LYS A 1097 -24.80 -11.68 -9.85
C LYS A 1097 -25.19 -11.21 -11.25
N LYS A 1098 -25.05 -12.08 -12.25
CA LYS A 1098 -25.09 -11.77 -13.69
C LYS A 1098 -26.19 -12.53 -14.43
N GLY A 1099 -26.83 -13.51 -13.78
CA GLY A 1099 -27.87 -14.37 -14.38
C GLY A 1099 -27.35 -15.39 -15.38
N HIS A 1100 -26.03 -15.61 -15.44
CA HIS A 1100 -25.39 -16.62 -16.29
C HIS A 1100 -24.08 -17.10 -15.67
N GLY A 1101 -23.76 -18.36 -15.92
CA GLY A 1101 -22.53 -19.05 -15.52
C GLY A 1101 -22.49 -20.42 -16.21
N HIS A 1102 -21.31 -21.01 -16.41
CA HIS A 1102 -21.19 -22.29 -17.08
C HIS A 1102 -20.00 -23.10 -16.55
N VAL A 1103 -20.15 -24.43 -16.55
CA VAL A 1103 -19.08 -25.39 -16.29
C VAL A 1103 -19.23 -26.52 -17.31
N ASN A 1104 -18.20 -26.74 -18.12
CA ASN A 1104 -18.18 -27.85 -19.07
C ASN A 1104 -17.69 -29.14 -18.38
N TYR A 1105 -18.64 -29.93 -17.87
CA TYR A 1105 -18.33 -31.22 -17.22
C TYR A 1105 -17.61 -32.24 -18.12
N GLY A 1106 -17.61 -32.07 -19.44
CA GLY A 1106 -16.81 -32.89 -20.36
C GLY A 1106 -15.31 -32.57 -20.33
N CYS A 1107 -14.96 -31.37 -19.86
CA CYS A 1107 -13.60 -30.83 -19.80
C CYS A 1107 -13.11 -30.66 -18.35
N ILE A 1108 -13.63 -31.45 -17.41
CA ILE A 1108 -13.09 -31.53 -16.04
C ILE A 1108 -12.04 -32.65 -16.01
N PRO A 1109 -10.73 -32.34 -15.90
CA PRO A 1109 -9.70 -33.36 -15.79
C PRO A 1109 -9.80 -34.10 -14.46
N SER A 1110 -9.27 -35.32 -14.42
CA SER A 1110 -9.12 -36.14 -13.22
C SER A 1110 -7.69 -36.63 -13.11
N VAL A 1111 -7.10 -36.58 -11.91
CA VAL A 1111 -5.69 -36.94 -11.68
C VAL A 1111 -5.57 -37.83 -10.45
N MET A 1112 -4.74 -38.86 -10.56
CA MET A 1112 -4.32 -39.76 -9.51
C MET A 1112 -2.80 -39.64 -9.35
N TYR A 1113 -2.36 -39.14 -8.20
CA TYR A 1113 -0.98 -38.71 -7.97
C TYR A 1113 -0.11 -39.86 -7.44
N THR A 1114 -0.27 -41.04 -8.04
CA THR A 1114 0.66 -42.15 -7.89
C THR A 1114 2.00 -41.82 -8.57
N HIS A 1115 2.97 -42.74 -8.52
CA HIS A 1115 4.11 -42.66 -9.43
C HIS A 1115 4.19 -43.98 -10.23
N PRO A 1116 4.20 -43.97 -11.58
CA PRO A 1116 3.86 -42.81 -12.42
C PRO A 1116 2.46 -42.25 -12.09
N GLU A 1117 2.25 -40.98 -12.41
CA GLU A 1117 0.94 -40.35 -12.27
C GLU A 1117 -0.03 -40.90 -13.31
N VAL A 1118 -1.33 -40.76 -13.08
CA VAL A 1118 -2.36 -40.99 -14.10
C VAL A 1118 -3.30 -39.79 -14.17
N ALA A 1119 -3.55 -39.30 -15.38
CA ALA A 1119 -4.51 -38.23 -15.62
C ALA A 1119 -5.41 -38.53 -16.82
N TRP A 1120 -6.67 -38.08 -16.78
CA TRP A 1120 -7.62 -38.23 -17.88
C TRP A 1120 -8.60 -37.06 -17.97
N VAL A 1121 -9.09 -36.79 -19.18
CA VAL A 1121 -10.13 -35.78 -19.46
C VAL A 1121 -10.91 -36.18 -20.72
N GLY A 1122 -12.19 -35.79 -20.80
CA GLY A 1122 -13.10 -36.28 -21.84
C GLY A 1122 -13.54 -37.73 -21.62
N GLN A 1123 -13.96 -38.39 -22.70
CA GLN A 1123 -14.54 -39.73 -22.66
C GLN A 1123 -13.47 -40.83 -22.63
N SER A 1124 -13.77 -41.95 -21.95
CA SER A 1124 -12.97 -43.18 -21.98
C SER A 1124 -13.35 -44.11 -23.13
N GLU A 1125 -12.46 -45.03 -23.51
CA GLU A 1125 -12.73 -45.95 -24.61
C GLU A 1125 -13.91 -46.90 -24.28
N GLN A 1126 -14.11 -47.25 -23.01
CA GLN A 1126 -15.28 -48.02 -22.59
C GLN A 1126 -16.61 -47.24 -22.68
N GLU A 1127 -16.60 -45.91 -22.50
CA GLU A 1127 -17.79 -45.07 -22.63
C GLU A 1127 -18.15 -44.81 -24.10
N LEU A 1128 -17.16 -44.65 -24.98
CA LEU A 1128 -17.36 -44.58 -26.43
C LEU A 1128 -17.95 -45.90 -26.96
N LYS A 1129 -17.44 -47.06 -26.51
CA LYS A 1129 -18.04 -48.38 -26.78
C LYS A 1129 -19.47 -48.50 -26.27
N ALA A 1130 -19.74 -48.10 -25.02
CA ALA A 1130 -21.07 -48.21 -24.42
C ALA A 1130 -22.12 -47.30 -25.09
N SER A 1131 -21.70 -46.13 -25.57
CA SER A 1131 -22.55 -45.19 -26.32
C SER A 1131 -22.70 -45.55 -27.81
N ASN A 1132 -21.89 -46.48 -28.33
CA ASN A 1132 -21.75 -46.79 -29.76
C ASN A 1132 -21.27 -45.58 -30.60
N THR A 1133 -20.53 -44.66 -29.98
CA THR A 1133 -19.89 -43.54 -30.67
C THR A 1133 -18.69 -44.06 -31.47
N PRO A 1134 -18.58 -43.79 -32.78
CA PRO A 1134 -17.38 -44.11 -33.56
C PRO A 1134 -16.16 -43.36 -33.03
N TYR A 1135 -15.01 -44.02 -32.95
CA TYR A 1135 -13.77 -43.40 -32.51
C TYR A 1135 -12.55 -44.07 -33.16
N ARG A 1136 -11.44 -43.34 -33.19
CA ARG A 1136 -10.09 -43.86 -33.44
C ARG A 1136 -9.19 -43.66 -32.21
N VAL A 1137 -8.12 -44.44 -32.12
CA VAL A 1137 -7.16 -44.43 -31.02
C VAL A 1137 -5.76 -44.17 -31.56
N GLY A 1138 -5.00 -43.31 -30.90
CA GLY A 1138 -3.55 -43.24 -31.04
C GLY A 1138 -2.87 -43.30 -29.67
N THR A 1139 -1.67 -43.86 -29.63
CA THR A 1139 -0.91 -44.08 -28.40
C THR A 1139 0.57 -43.86 -28.63
N PHE A 1140 1.27 -43.28 -27.65
CA PHE A 1140 2.73 -43.16 -27.67
C PHE A 1140 3.33 -43.42 -26.28
N PRO A 1141 4.31 -44.33 -26.13
CA PRO A 1141 4.87 -44.69 -24.82
C PRO A 1141 6.03 -43.76 -24.39
N PHE A 1142 6.15 -43.51 -23.09
CA PHE A 1142 7.28 -42.75 -22.55
C PHE A 1142 8.63 -43.47 -22.74
N SER A 1143 8.63 -44.79 -22.96
CA SER A 1143 9.82 -45.55 -23.39
C SER A 1143 10.35 -45.17 -24.78
N ALA A 1144 9.61 -44.40 -25.58
CA ALA A 1144 10.09 -43.82 -26.83
C ALA A 1144 10.60 -42.37 -26.66
N ASN A 1145 10.00 -41.60 -25.75
CA ASN A 1145 10.30 -40.18 -25.50
C ASN A 1145 11.74 -39.92 -25.01
N SER A 1146 12.39 -38.87 -25.53
CA SER A 1146 13.78 -38.53 -25.19
C SER A 1146 13.96 -38.01 -23.76
N ARG A 1147 13.05 -37.15 -23.26
CA ARG A 1147 13.13 -36.58 -21.90
C ARG A 1147 12.91 -37.65 -20.83
N ALA A 1148 11.94 -38.53 -21.06
CA ALA A 1148 11.69 -39.73 -20.26
C ALA A 1148 12.96 -40.60 -20.13
N LYS A 1149 13.63 -40.89 -21.26
CA LYS A 1149 14.91 -41.62 -21.28
C LYS A 1149 16.01 -40.90 -20.50
N THR A 1150 16.23 -39.59 -20.70
CA THR A 1150 17.26 -38.85 -19.93
C THR A 1150 16.96 -38.80 -18.44
N ASN A 1151 15.69 -38.85 -18.06
CA ASN A 1151 15.26 -38.84 -16.67
C ASN A 1151 15.28 -40.25 -16.03
N LEU A 1152 15.56 -41.31 -16.80
CA LEU A 1152 15.36 -42.73 -16.42
C LEU A 1152 13.92 -43.06 -15.98
N ASP A 1153 12.94 -42.28 -16.46
CA ASP A 1153 11.54 -42.36 -16.06
C ASP A 1153 10.69 -42.58 -17.31
N THR A 1154 10.49 -43.86 -17.65
CA THR A 1154 10.00 -44.32 -18.97
C THR A 1154 8.77 -45.22 -18.89
N ASP A 1155 8.24 -45.45 -17.68
CA ASP A 1155 7.05 -46.29 -17.47
C ASP A 1155 5.77 -45.51 -17.84
N GLY A 1156 5.06 -45.97 -18.87
CA GLY A 1156 3.73 -45.46 -19.22
C GLY A 1156 3.57 -44.99 -20.67
N MET A 1157 2.47 -44.29 -20.96
CA MET A 1157 2.08 -43.80 -22.28
C MET A 1157 1.03 -42.68 -22.24
N VAL A 1158 0.93 -41.92 -23.33
CA VAL A 1158 -0.26 -41.12 -23.67
C VAL A 1158 -1.16 -41.93 -24.60
N LYS A 1159 -2.48 -41.87 -24.39
CA LYS A 1159 -3.54 -42.44 -25.22
C LYS A 1159 -4.56 -41.35 -25.56
N MET A 1160 -4.88 -41.18 -26.84
CA MET A 1160 -5.88 -40.23 -27.32
C MET A 1160 -7.01 -40.94 -28.06
N LEU A 1161 -8.21 -40.36 -27.97
CA LEU A 1161 -9.44 -40.85 -28.56
C LEU A 1161 -10.07 -39.70 -29.36
N ALA A 1162 -10.37 -39.92 -30.64
CA ALA A 1162 -10.90 -38.90 -31.54
C ALA A 1162 -11.99 -39.44 -32.48
N ASP A 1163 -12.86 -38.56 -32.96
CA ASP A 1163 -13.88 -38.88 -33.97
C ASP A 1163 -13.20 -39.25 -35.32
N PRO A 1164 -13.65 -40.30 -36.03
CA PRO A 1164 -13.00 -40.77 -37.25
C PRO A 1164 -13.41 -40.01 -38.52
N GLU A 1165 -14.47 -39.19 -38.50
CA GLU A 1165 -14.93 -38.37 -39.64
C GLU A 1165 -14.44 -36.92 -39.54
N THR A 1166 -14.40 -36.33 -38.33
CA THR A 1166 -14.06 -34.92 -38.12
C THR A 1166 -12.74 -34.69 -37.38
N ASP A 1167 -12.04 -35.76 -36.97
CA ASP A 1167 -10.85 -35.74 -36.11
C ASP A 1167 -11.00 -35.02 -34.75
N ARG A 1168 -12.23 -34.67 -34.35
CA ARG A 1168 -12.44 -33.95 -33.09
C ARG A 1168 -11.99 -34.82 -31.91
N LEU A 1169 -11.19 -34.24 -31.03
CA LEU A 1169 -10.77 -34.91 -29.80
C LEU A 1169 -11.99 -35.23 -28.92
N LEU A 1170 -12.07 -36.48 -28.45
CA LEU A 1170 -13.15 -37.01 -27.60
C LEU A 1170 -12.67 -37.28 -26.17
N GLY A 1171 -11.39 -37.61 -25.99
CA GLY A 1171 -10.77 -37.77 -24.67
C GLY A 1171 -9.28 -38.11 -24.74
N VAL A 1172 -8.56 -37.82 -23.66
CA VAL A 1172 -7.13 -38.11 -23.49
C VAL A 1172 -6.90 -38.75 -22.14
N HIS A 1173 -6.03 -39.76 -22.12
CA HIS A 1173 -5.67 -40.53 -20.94
C HIS A 1173 -4.15 -40.72 -20.93
N ILE A 1174 -3.50 -40.32 -19.84
CA ILE A 1174 -2.05 -40.29 -19.68
C ILE A 1174 -1.68 -41.11 -18.45
N ILE A 1175 -0.65 -41.96 -18.58
CA ILE A 1175 0.07 -42.55 -17.46
C ILE A 1175 1.57 -42.32 -17.65
N GLY A 1176 2.23 -41.66 -16.69
CA GLY A 1176 3.63 -41.24 -16.82
C GLY A 1176 4.03 -40.21 -15.77
N ALA A 1177 5.29 -39.74 -15.83
CA ALA A 1177 5.72 -38.57 -15.07
C ALA A 1177 4.96 -37.31 -15.51
N ASN A 1178 4.62 -36.42 -14.57
CA ASN A 1178 3.93 -35.15 -14.83
C ASN A 1178 2.62 -35.28 -15.65
N ALA A 1179 1.92 -36.41 -15.55
CA ALA A 1179 0.63 -36.60 -16.21
C ALA A 1179 -0.42 -35.58 -15.72
N GLY A 1180 -0.37 -35.19 -14.44
CA GLY A 1180 -1.24 -34.19 -13.85
C GLY A 1180 -1.08 -32.79 -14.45
N GLU A 1181 0.11 -32.46 -14.96
CA GLU A 1181 0.40 -31.20 -15.65
C GLU A 1181 0.04 -31.29 -17.15
N MET A 1182 0.46 -32.36 -17.83
CA MET A 1182 0.21 -32.53 -19.27
C MET A 1182 -1.27 -32.63 -19.63
N ILE A 1183 -2.15 -33.02 -18.70
CA ILE A 1183 -3.60 -33.08 -18.97
C ILE A 1183 -4.24 -31.69 -19.14
N ALA A 1184 -3.56 -30.60 -18.75
CA ALA A 1184 -4.03 -29.24 -19.00
C ALA A 1184 -4.14 -28.93 -20.50
N GLU A 1185 -3.21 -29.43 -21.32
CA GLU A 1185 -3.26 -29.27 -22.78
C GLU A 1185 -4.47 -30.00 -23.39
N ALA A 1186 -4.74 -31.24 -22.95
CA ALA A 1186 -5.93 -31.99 -23.36
C ALA A 1186 -7.23 -31.29 -22.96
N THR A 1187 -7.25 -30.71 -21.75
CA THR A 1187 -8.41 -29.99 -21.22
C THR A 1187 -8.72 -28.77 -22.10
N LEU A 1188 -7.70 -27.97 -22.41
CA LEU A 1188 -7.81 -26.80 -23.28
C LEU A 1188 -8.21 -27.19 -24.73
N ALA A 1189 -7.63 -28.27 -25.26
CA ALA A 1189 -7.95 -28.76 -26.60
C ALA A 1189 -9.40 -29.26 -26.73
N LEU A 1190 -9.92 -29.97 -25.71
CA LEU A 1190 -11.32 -30.39 -25.68
C LEU A 1190 -12.29 -29.21 -25.60
N GLU A 1191 -11.96 -28.19 -24.81
CA GLU A 1191 -12.79 -26.99 -24.61
C GLU A 1191 -12.92 -26.17 -25.90
N TYR A 1192 -11.81 -25.98 -26.63
CA TYR A 1192 -11.86 -25.40 -27.99
C TYR A 1192 -12.46 -26.34 -29.05
N GLY A 1193 -12.68 -27.62 -28.73
CA GLY A 1193 -13.16 -28.64 -29.66
C GLY A 1193 -12.17 -29.00 -30.76
N ALA A 1194 -10.87 -28.87 -30.48
CA ALA A 1194 -9.77 -29.08 -31.42
C ALA A 1194 -9.68 -30.52 -31.96
N SER A 1195 -8.96 -30.68 -33.06
CA SER A 1195 -8.65 -31.97 -33.67
C SER A 1195 -7.32 -32.55 -33.18
N THR A 1196 -7.06 -33.84 -33.43
CA THR A 1196 -5.72 -34.38 -33.18
C THR A 1196 -4.68 -33.89 -34.20
N GLU A 1197 -5.10 -33.44 -35.39
CA GLU A 1197 -4.25 -32.71 -36.33
C GLU A 1197 -3.72 -31.39 -35.73
N ASP A 1198 -4.55 -30.62 -35.03
CA ASP A 1198 -4.15 -29.34 -34.43
C ASP A 1198 -3.04 -29.53 -33.39
N ILE A 1199 -3.20 -30.52 -32.50
CA ILE A 1199 -2.21 -30.90 -31.48
C ILE A 1199 -0.93 -31.44 -32.15
N ALA A 1200 -1.08 -32.35 -33.11
CA ALA A 1200 0.03 -32.93 -33.88
C ALA A 1200 0.89 -31.87 -34.58
N ARG A 1201 0.26 -30.79 -35.08
CA ARG A 1201 0.94 -29.68 -35.76
C ARG A 1201 1.49 -28.63 -34.79
N THR A 1202 0.96 -28.54 -33.58
CA THR A 1202 1.42 -27.59 -32.56
C THR A 1202 2.90 -27.81 -32.21
N CYS A 1203 3.66 -26.71 -32.11
CA CYS A 1203 5.08 -26.80 -31.79
C CYS A 1203 5.25 -27.11 -30.29
N HIS A 1204 5.81 -28.27 -29.99
CA HIS A 1204 6.16 -28.69 -28.64
C HIS A 1204 7.68 -28.52 -28.46
N ALA A 1205 8.11 -28.12 -27.26
CA ALA A 1205 9.53 -27.95 -26.96
C ALA A 1205 10.25 -29.31 -26.88
N HIS A 1206 11.52 -29.33 -27.30
CA HIS A 1206 12.37 -30.53 -27.30
C HIS A 1206 13.63 -30.32 -26.43
N PRO A 1207 14.04 -31.29 -25.58
CA PRO A 1207 13.34 -32.52 -25.23
C PRO A 1207 12.34 -32.30 -24.06
N THR A 1208 11.05 -32.65 -24.23
CA THR A 1208 10.05 -32.60 -23.15
C THR A 1208 9.18 -33.85 -23.09
N LEU A 1209 8.54 -34.08 -21.94
CA LEU A 1209 7.56 -35.18 -21.79
C LEU A 1209 6.33 -34.95 -22.68
N SER A 1210 5.91 -33.69 -22.87
CA SER A 1210 4.79 -33.32 -23.75
C SER A 1210 5.00 -33.75 -25.20
N GLU A 1211 6.21 -34.02 -25.67
CA GLU A 1211 6.38 -34.61 -27.02
C GLU A 1211 5.67 -35.98 -27.15
N ALA A 1212 5.49 -36.73 -26.06
CA ALA A 1212 4.65 -37.94 -26.08
C ALA A 1212 3.16 -37.63 -26.33
N PHE A 1213 2.69 -36.45 -25.92
CA PHE A 1213 1.35 -35.95 -26.19
C PHE A 1213 1.18 -35.65 -27.69
N LYS A 1214 2.09 -34.86 -28.25
CA LYS A 1214 2.20 -34.58 -29.69
C LYS A 1214 2.28 -35.84 -30.55
N GLU A 1215 3.10 -36.81 -30.16
CA GLU A 1215 3.28 -38.05 -30.93
C GLU A 1215 2.06 -38.98 -30.81
N ALA A 1216 1.35 -39.00 -29.68
CA ALA A 1216 0.06 -39.69 -29.56
C ALA A 1216 -1.04 -39.02 -30.40
N ALA A 1217 -1.03 -37.69 -30.51
CA ALA A 1217 -1.89 -36.95 -31.44
C ALA A 1217 -1.54 -37.30 -32.90
N MET A 1218 -0.26 -37.30 -33.26
CA MET A 1218 0.19 -37.75 -34.59
C MET A 1218 -0.18 -39.21 -34.89
N ALA A 1219 -0.07 -40.12 -33.91
CA ALA A 1219 -0.50 -41.51 -34.04
C ALA A 1219 -2.03 -41.66 -34.19
N THR A 1220 -2.82 -40.73 -33.64
CA THR A 1220 -4.27 -40.71 -33.81
C THR A 1220 -4.64 -40.17 -35.19
N TYR A 1221 -4.07 -39.02 -35.56
CA TYR A 1221 -4.31 -38.32 -36.81
C TYR A 1221 -3.85 -39.12 -38.04
N SER A 1222 -2.64 -39.67 -38.00
CA SER A 1222 -1.97 -40.31 -39.15
C SER A 1222 -0.97 -41.38 -38.71
N LYS A 1223 0.25 -40.97 -38.31
CA LYS A 1223 1.34 -41.82 -37.79
C LYS A 1223 2.27 -40.97 -36.91
N ALA A 1224 2.79 -41.56 -35.84
CA ALA A 1224 3.93 -41.01 -35.10
C ALA A 1224 5.19 -40.95 -35.99
N ILE A 1225 6.14 -40.09 -35.62
CA ILE A 1225 7.47 -39.95 -36.21
C ILE A 1225 8.50 -40.74 -35.39
N HIS A 1226 8.31 -40.83 -34.07
CA HIS A 1226 9.32 -41.29 -33.13
C HIS A 1226 9.00 -42.64 -32.44
N PHE A 1227 8.19 -43.51 -33.08
CA PHE A 1227 7.79 -44.82 -32.56
C PHE A 1227 7.91 -45.96 -33.59
#